data_AF-A0A9W8NI33-F1
#
_entry.id   AF-A0A9W8NI33-F1
#
_cell.length_a   1.000
_cell.length_b   1.000
_cell.length_c   1.000
_cell.angle_alpha   90.00
_cell.angle_beta   90.00
_cell.angle_gamma   90.00
#
_symmetry.space_group_name_H-M   'P 1'
#
loop_
_entity.id
_entity.type
_entity.pdbx_description
1 polymer ?
#
loop_
_entity_poly.entity_id
_entity_poly.type
_entity_poly.pdbx_seq_one_letter_code
_entity_poly.pdbx_strand_id
1 'polypeptide(L)'
;MAQKPNPDRYLDHSVQDLLSLKGRTVVITGGARGLGLAFTLAVAESGGNVAVLDAADTPHEHFYKFQKEFPVKIEFYKADVTQYDALKTTFDRVVEDFGRIDGLITAAGICPDQPFLERDPASVARCMNINVLGTYYAAQLAAAQMDRQEPTDFNPRGGSIVMIASIAAYVASKGQCTSDYCASKGAVVSLAKALGVELAGKGIRVNSISPGYMMTDMTLDLCNRMPWLGEIMNTEPPMRRMGDRTDLKVPIVYLLSNASAYHTGDDMLITGGIHAGRLMLMDAAADANVFLQQKGLQEQEASRSRNVDIGQSLPSSYLDLTPRPIVLDSDYPPYHPKSLPHNPDAVNETAEASTILWLTRLTSLFTMPGSAADSGQTKRKHVTTACLNCRESKVKCDAEVPACSNCKNKGKDCRYATGDDKRKLSLRVAVELLSKRTTQLSDFVLANGLEPPAMDEDAATALTKTMDGLKMSHLLPRNIRASSPRPLLPPISPDQQRAENLPFPSQPDLQAPTYEPPSIQLPHSPQNIGITSKNGQAQYNVFSEPLAPEVLMNSEFSLSDQIDHSLPDWNWNELADITSSIHQPYTRTGMDAMFEGRPDVFNHPGNSDSDQGASPCSQTNSSSVDSEDARRLIGLLSDRMGSLQIESPGKFRFYGPTSNFNLIDMPAPDNLVSQYTVHRTVRSDGQDYMDRLGIGAMVPPEIEEHMANLYFSWQDPAIHVVNRSVYEEAKDKWKDGEDTPFFSLALLNAICALGAAFDESRYHPTFITFPRSVADFFADRAKTLLDIELDCPCVATVQAMVVLSGHDIGCKRDARGWLYSGMALRLAFDLSLHIDVSSYVSRDLLSREEACLRQTIFWAAYTADRIWSYHLGRPFLSSAKGLMVPRPSVDESVQGASEWIPYITSRSLEESSPAVSHVYITSMQRALLLDIAAPLSEAVYESSGTPYSRIEEIYRRVAVDLVKWKTSLDAPLQIDVKQDKLYLPHVILLHMQYHQIMLYTHRPWMSNSHTQADLFFTDARRQCIDSAVAIAELLKLYESQYTFRRINVQAVSMTCSAALLLIFAVVTGHQGQGGKELKPYLSICFRAMEQFSLSWENAKRNLDFLILVRRKWETKSRGTTHNRRGSTNKSPVDFTGRKRARTSSINSNLRQNMSAAPWG
;
A
#
# COMPACT_ATOMS: atom_id res chain seq x y z
N MET A 1 -40.86 -4.11 -23.17
CA MET A 1 -40.79 -3.00 -22.19
C MET A 1 -39.79 -3.39 -21.11
N ALA A 2 -38.95 -2.47 -20.61
CA ALA A 2 -38.15 -2.73 -19.42
C ALA A 2 -39.03 -2.61 -18.17
N GLN A 3 -38.92 -3.56 -17.23
CA GLN A 3 -39.55 -3.41 -15.91
C GLN A 3 -38.91 -2.21 -15.19
N LYS A 4 -39.72 -1.41 -14.48
CA LYS A 4 -39.20 -0.35 -13.62
C LYS A 4 -38.30 -0.97 -12.54
N PRO A 5 -37.12 -0.40 -12.22
CA PRO A 5 -36.26 -0.94 -11.17
C PRO A 5 -37.01 -1.07 -9.84
N ASN A 6 -37.12 -2.30 -9.34
CA ASN A 6 -37.62 -2.59 -8.00
C ASN A 6 -36.45 -2.53 -7.01
N PRO A 7 -36.31 -1.48 -6.18
CA PRO A 7 -35.23 -1.41 -5.20
C PRO A 7 -35.39 -2.45 -4.08
N ASP A 8 -36.61 -2.96 -3.87
CA ASP A 8 -36.96 -3.89 -2.80
C ASP A 8 -36.82 -5.36 -3.23
N ARG A 9 -36.34 -5.64 -4.45
CA ARG A 9 -36.16 -7.00 -5.02
C ARG A 9 -35.25 -7.92 -4.18
N TYR A 10 -34.43 -7.36 -3.30
CA TYR A 10 -33.63 -8.12 -2.34
C TYR A 10 -34.47 -8.83 -1.26
N LEU A 11 -35.77 -8.53 -1.16
CA LEU A 11 -36.73 -9.22 -0.28
C LEU A 11 -37.39 -10.44 -0.95
N ASP A 12 -37.31 -10.55 -2.28
CA ASP A 12 -38.05 -11.55 -3.07
C ASP A 12 -37.39 -12.96 -3.03
N HIS A 13 -36.15 -13.05 -2.55
CA HIS A 13 -35.33 -14.28 -2.57
C HIS A 13 -34.49 -14.43 -1.28
N SER A 14 -34.37 -15.64 -0.74
CA SER A 14 -33.42 -15.92 0.34
C SER A 14 -31.99 -16.09 -0.18
N VAL A 15 -31.00 -16.07 0.72
CA VAL A 15 -29.59 -16.32 0.37
C VAL A 15 -29.41 -17.74 -0.19
N GLN A 16 -30.20 -18.70 0.31
CA GLN A 16 -30.22 -20.09 -0.15
C GLN A 16 -30.78 -20.19 -1.58
N ASP A 17 -31.85 -19.45 -1.90
CA ASP A 17 -32.42 -19.41 -3.26
C ASP A 17 -31.42 -18.79 -4.25
N LEU A 18 -30.75 -17.71 -3.85
CA LEU A 18 -29.76 -17.02 -4.69
C LEU A 18 -28.53 -17.89 -5.00
N LEU A 19 -28.14 -18.78 -4.08
CA LEU A 19 -27.04 -19.74 -4.26
C LEU A 19 -27.46 -21.04 -4.97
N SER A 20 -28.76 -21.28 -5.19
CA SER A 20 -29.23 -22.52 -5.80
C SER A 20 -28.84 -22.62 -7.28
N LEU A 21 -28.43 -23.83 -7.69
CA LEU A 21 -28.21 -24.21 -9.08
C LEU A 21 -29.34 -25.12 -9.61
N LYS A 22 -30.46 -25.24 -8.87
CA LYS A 22 -31.59 -26.11 -9.23
C LYS A 22 -32.08 -25.86 -10.66
N GLY A 23 -32.03 -26.90 -11.50
CA GLY A 23 -32.49 -26.85 -12.89
C GLY A 23 -31.50 -26.23 -13.88
N ARG A 24 -30.29 -25.84 -13.45
CA ARG A 24 -29.18 -25.44 -14.32
C ARG A 24 -28.39 -26.67 -14.78
N THR A 25 -27.83 -26.64 -15.98
CA THR A 25 -26.80 -27.60 -16.42
C THR A 25 -25.43 -26.95 -16.47
N VAL A 26 -24.44 -27.55 -15.82
CA VAL A 26 -23.04 -27.06 -15.78
C VAL A 26 -22.12 -28.06 -16.47
N VAL A 27 -21.33 -27.59 -17.43
CA VAL A 27 -20.23 -28.35 -18.04
C VAL A 27 -18.97 -28.16 -17.21
N ILE A 28 -18.22 -29.24 -16.96
CA ILE A 28 -16.94 -29.18 -16.21
C ILE A 28 -15.87 -29.93 -17.00
N THR A 29 -14.91 -29.19 -17.58
CA THR A 29 -13.71 -29.82 -18.17
C THR A 29 -12.70 -30.15 -17.07
N GLY A 30 -12.02 -31.30 -17.16
CA GLY A 30 -11.15 -31.81 -16.09
C GLY A 30 -11.93 -32.35 -14.88
N GLY A 31 -13.22 -32.66 -15.05
CA GLY A 31 -14.13 -33.00 -13.96
C GLY A 31 -13.99 -34.43 -13.41
N ALA A 32 -13.19 -35.30 -14.04
CA ALA A 32 -13.10 -36.71 -13.62
C ALA A 32 -12.37 -36.92 -12.29
N ARG A 33 -11.52 -35.97 -11.86
CA ARG A 33 -10.63 -36.10 -10.70
C ARG A 33 -10.27 -34.74 -10.06
N GLY A 34 -9.41 -34.74 -9.05
CA GLY A 34 -8.78 -33.53 -8.51
C GLY A 34 -9.79 -32.49 -8.02
N LEU A 35 -9.64 -31.23 -8.48
CA LEU A 35 -10.54 -30.12 -8.17
C LEU A 35 -11.86 -30.19 -8.96
N GLY A 36 -11.82 -30.57 -10.25
CA GLY A 36 -13.01 -30.66 -11.09
C GLY A 36 -14.06 -31.65 -10.54
N LEU A 37 -13.61 -32.76 -9.95
CA LEU A 37 -14.47 -33.71 -9.24
C LEU A 37 -15.14 -33.10 -7.99
N ALA A 38 -14.44 -32.21 -7.28
CA ALA A 38 -15.03 -31.49 -6.14
C ALA A 38 -16.02 -30.39 -6.58
N PHE A 39 -15.84 -29.83 -7.79
CA PHE A 39 -16.80 -28.93 -8.40
C PHE A 39 -18.04 -29.66 -8.90
N THR A 40 -17.88 -30.88 -9.44
CA THR A 40 -19.00 -31.80 -9.76
C THR A 40 -19.86 -32.04 -8.52
N LEU A 41 -19.24 -32.34 -7.38
CA LEU A 41 -19.94 -32.46 -6.10
C LEU A 41 -20.63 -31.16 -5.67
N ALA A 42 -19.94 -30.01 -5.73
CA ALA A 42 -20.50 -28.72 -5.30
C ALA A 42 -21.72 -28.28 -6.14
N VAL A 43 -21.71 -28.58 -7.45
CA VAL A 43 -22.85 -28.30 -8.33
C VAL A 43 -24.02 -29.25 -8.03
N ALA A 44 -23.75 -30.55 -7.86
CA ALA A 44 -24.77 -31.56 -7.56
C ALA A 44 -25.46 -31.32 -6.20
N GLU A 45 -24.69 -31.02 -5.15
CA GLU A 45 -25.21 -30.60 -3.84
C GLU A 45 -26.10 -29.35 -3.93
N SER A 46 -25.80 -28.45 -4.88
CA SER A 46 -26.57 -27.22 -5.13
C SER A 46 -27.80 -27.43 -6.03
N GLY A 47 -28.09 -28.67 -6.43
CA GLY A 47 -29.22 -29.05 -7.28
C GLY A 47 -28.99 -28.88 -8.79
N GLY A 48 -27.76 -28.59 -9.24
CA GLY A 48 -27.42 -28.48 -10.65
C GLY A 48 -27.12 -29.83 -11.31
N ASN A 49 -27.51 -29.97 -12.58
CA ASN A 49 -27.08 -31.07 -13.44
C ASN A 49 -25.62 -30.85 -13.87
N VAL A 50 -24.86 -31.93 -14.09
CA VAL A 50 -23.43 -31.84 -14.44
C VAL A 50 -23.07 -32.70 -15.66
N ALA A 51 -22.43 -32.10 -16.65
CA ALA A 51 -21.74 -32.80 -17.74
C ALA A 51 -20.23 -32.74 -17.49
N VAL A 52 -19.63 -33.88 -17.12
CA VAL A 52 -18.20 -34.01 -16.85
C VAL A 52 -17.46 -34.38 -18.13
N LEU A 53 -16.53 -33.53 -18.56
CA LEU A 53 -15.64 -33.74 -19.71
C LEU A 53 -14.22 -33.97 -19.21
N ASP A 54 -13.57 -35.06 -19.62
CA ASP A 54 -12.16 -35.34 -19.28
C ASP A 54 -11.50 -36.21 -20.36
N ALA A 55 -10.18 -36.17 -20.45
CA ALA A 55 -9.42 -37.00 -21.38
C ALA A 55 -9.23 -38.45 -20.87
N ALA A 56 -9.43 -38.68 -19.56
CA ALA A 56 -9.37 -40.01 -18.94
C ALA A 56 -10.42 -40.97 -19.54
N ASP A 57 -10.11 -42.27 -19.59
CA ASP A 57 -11.05 -43.30 -20.06
C ASP A 57 -12.27 -43.48 -19.14
N THR A 58 -12.09 -43.30 -17.83
CA THR A 58 -13.14 -43.46 -16.81
C THR A 58 -12.99 -42.42 -15.70
N PRO A 59 -14.10 -41.92 -15.13
CA PRO A 59 -14.06 -41.00 -13.99
C PRO A 59 -13.69 -41.70 -12.68
N HIS A 60 -13.19 -40.93 -11.71
CA HIS A 60 -12.88 -41.41 -10.36
C HIS A 60 -14.13 -42.01 -9.70
N GLU A 61 -13.97 -43.05 -8.87
CA GLU A 61 -15.09 -43.82 -8.29
C GLU A 61 -16.17 -42.98 -7.56
N HIS A 62 -15.79 -41.83 -6.99
CA HIS A 62 -16.72 -40.88 -6.38
C HIS A 62 -17.75 -40.30 -7.35
N PHE A 63 -17.46 -40.20 -8.65
CA PHE A 63 -18.43 -39.79 -9.67
C PHE A 63 -19.69 -40.68 -9.63
N TYR A 64 -19.50 -42.00 -9.58
CA TYR A 64 -20.60 -42.97 -9.50
C TYR A 64 -21.27 -43.03 -8.12
N LYS A 65 -20.66 -42.43 -7.08
CA LYS A 65 -21.32 -42.19 -5.79
C LYS A 65 -22.25 -40.98 -5.92
N PHE A 66 -21.74 -39.85 -6.42
CA PHE A 66 -22.51 -38.62 -6.62
C PHE A 66 -23.71 -38.83 -7.56
N GLN A 67 -23.53 -39.58 -8.66
CA GLN A 67 -24.60 -39.93 -9.62
C GLN A 67 -25.74 -40.75 -9.00
N LYS A 68 -25.53 -41.39 -7.85
CA LYS A 68 -26.53 -42.17 -7.09
C LYS A 68 -27.07 -41.44 -5.87
N GLU A 69 -26.29 -40.51 -5.31
CA GLU A 69 -26.59 -39.80 -4.07
C GLU A 69 -27.44 -38.54 -4.31
N PHE A 70 -27.20 -37.81 -5.39
CA PHE A 70 -27.89 -36.55 -5.69
C PHE A 70 -28.99 -36.72 -6.74
N PRO A 71 -30.19 -36.14 -6.55
CA PRO A 71 -31.32 -36.26 -7.48
C PRO A 71 -31.19 -35.29 -8.67
N VAL A 72 -30.08 -35.37 -9.40
CA VAL A 72 -29.72 -34.55 -10.57
C VAL A 72 -29.06 -35.43 -11.64
N LYS A 73 -29.13 -35.04 -12.92
CA LYS A 73 -28.42 -35.77 -13.98
C LYS A 73 -26.92 -35.44 -13.90
N ILE A 74 -26.08 -36.46 -13.78
CA ILE A 74 -24.62 -36.37 -13.82
C ILE A 74 -24.14 -37.37 -14.88
N GLU A 75 -23.47 -36.89 -15.93
CA GLU A 75 -22.95 -37.75 -17.02
C GLU A 75 -21.48 -37.50 -17.30
N PHE A 76 -20.82 -38.51 -17.86
CA PHE A 76 -19.40 -38.50 -18.21
C PHE A 76 -19.18 -38.59 -19.73
N TYR A 77 -18.31 -37.72 -20.24
CA TYR A 77 -17.92 -37.67 -21.64
C TYR A 77 -16.39 -37.69 -21.75
N LYS A 78 -15.83 -38.70 -22.42
CA LYS A 78 -14.41 -38.71 -22.77
C LYS A 78 -14.16 -37.70 -23.89
N ALA A 79 -13.44 -36.62 -23.57
CA ALA A 79 -13.08 -35.55 -24.50
C ALA A 79 -11.76 -34.87 -24.09
N ASP A 80 -10.82 -34.76 -25.03
CA ASP A 80 -9.60 -33.97 -24.86
C ASP A 80 -9.86 -32.52 -25.29
N VAL A 81 -9.60 -31.57 -24.38
CA VAL A 81 -9.84 -30.14 -24.61
C VAL A 81 -8.94 -29.52 -25.68
N THR A 82 -7.86 -30.19 -26.09
CA THR A 82 -6.99 -29.76 -27.20
C THR A 82 -7.57 -30.05 -28.58
N GLN A 83 -8.57 -30.95 -28.68
CA GLN A 83 -9.12 -31.43 -29.94
C GLN A 83 -10.45 -30.73 -30.26
N TYR A 84 -10.39 -29.57 -30.92
CA TYR A 84 -11.53 -28.66 -31.10
C TYR A 84 -12.80 -29.35 -31.63
N ASP A 85 -12.71 -30.12 -32.73
CA ASP A 85 -13.88 -30.73 -33.36
C ASP A 85 -14.49 -31.87 -32.52
N ALA A 86 -13.65 -32.62 -31.80
CA ALA A 86 -14.10 -33.63 -30.85
C ALA A 86 -14.75 -33.00 -29.62
N LEU A 87 -14.20 -31.88 -29.14
CA LEU A 87 -14.78 -31.08 -28.06
C LEU A 87 -16.12 -30.48 -28.50
N LYS A 88 -16.22 -29.90 -29.70
CA LYS A 88 -17.47 -29.41 -30.29
C LYS A 88 -18.52 -30.51 -30.36
N THR A 89 -18.18 -31.66 -30.94
CA THR A 89 -19.08 -32.83 -31.06
C THR A 89 -19.55 -33.30 -29.68
N THR A 90 -18.70 -33.19 -28.66
CA THR A 90 -19.07 -33.50 -27.27
C THR A 90 -20.02 -32.46 -26.67
N PHE A 91 -19.79 -31.17 -26.93
CA PHE A 91 -20.70 -30.09 -26.52
C PHE A 91 -22.07 -30.21 -27.19
N ASP A 92 -22.13 -30.54 -28.48
CA ASP A 92 -23.38 -30.79 -29.20
C ASP A 92 -24.15 -31.97 -28.54
N ARG A 93 -23.47 -33.08 -28.22
CA ARG A 93 -24.06 -34.21 -27.48
C ARG A 93 -24.52 -33.85 -26.06
N VAL A 94 -23.80 -32.98 -25.34
CA VAL A 94 -24.26 -32.47 -24.03
C VAL A 94 -25.56 -31.68 -24.18
N VAL A 95 -25.73 -30.93 -25.27
CA VAL A 95 -26.99 -30.23 -25.56
C VAL A 95 -28.11 -31.21 -25.92
N GLU A 96 -27.83 -32.31 -26.62
CA GLU A 96 -28.81 -33.39 -26.82
C GLU A 96 -29.22 -34.06 -25.49
N ASP A 97 -28.24 -34.36 -24.62
CA ASP A 97 -28.45 -35.08 -23.36
C ASP A 97 -29.11 -34.25 -22.24
N PHE A 98 -28.89 -32.94 -22.21
CA PHE A 98 -29.34 -32.05 -21.13
C PHE A 98 -30.23 -30.88 -21.61
N GLY A 99 -30.42 -30.71 -22.92
CA GLY A 99 -31.24 -29.66 -23.54
C GLY A 99 -30.66 -28.23 -23.51
N ARG A 100 -29.69 -27.94 -22.61
CA ARG A 100 -29.13 -26.59 -22.39
C ARG A 100 -27.78 -26.61 -21.67
N ILE A 101 -27.06 -25.49 -21.72
CA ILE A 101 -25.85 -25.24 -20.94
C ILE A 101 -25.98 -23.88 -20.23
N ASP A 102 -26.07 -23.88 -18.90
CA ASP A 102 -26.16 -22.65 -18.09
C ASP A 102 -24.82 -22.26 -17.46
N GLY A 103 -23.95 -23.24 -17.23
CA GLY A 103 -22.64 -23.04 -16.60
C GLY A 103 -21.51 -23.73 -17.35
N LEU A 104 -20.30 -23.17 -17.25
CA LEU A 104 -19.04 -23.83 -17.59
C LEU A 104 -18.03 -23.64 -16.45
N ILE A 105 -17.28 -24.69 -16.12
CA ILE A 105 -16.05 -24.61 -15.34
C ILE A 105 -14.90 -25.19 -16.16
N THR A 106 -13.82 -24.41 -16.38
CA THR A 106 -12.61 -24.90 -17.05
C THR A 106 -11.56 -25.35 -16.04
N ALA A 107 -11.71 -26.56 -15.51
CA ALA A 107 -10.81 -27.14 -14.51
C ALA A 107 -9.74 -28.10 -15.10
N ALA A 108 -9.77 -28.36 -16.41
CA ALA A 108 -8.72 -29.09 -17.11
C ALA A 108 -7.39 -28.32 -17.04
N GLY A 109 -6.30 -29.03 -16.75
CA GLY A 109 -4.97 -28.42 -16.76
C GLY A 109 -3.84 -29.35 -16.30
N ILE A 110 -2.61 -28.95 -16.63
CA ILE A 110 -1.37 -29.57 -16.17
C ILE A 110 -0.43 -28.51 -15.56
N CYS A 111 0.42 -28.94 -14.63
CA CYS A 111 1.48 -28.13 -14.01
C CYS A 111 2.82 -28.90 -14.10
N PRO A 112 3.52 -28.85 -15.25
CA PRO A 112 4.85 -29.45 -15.39
C PRO A 112 5.91 -28.64 -14.62
N ASP A 113 6.61 -29.33 -13.71
CA ASP A 113 7.63 -28.76 -12.82
C ASP A 113 9.02 -29.31 -13.22
N GLN A 114 9.85 -28.44 -13.81
CA GLN A 114 11.17 -28.77 -14.39
C GLN A 114 11.97 -27.48 -14.63
N PRO A 115 13.29 -27.44 -14.36
CA PRO A 115 14.16 -26.28 -14.59
C PRO A 115 14.00 -25.63 -15.98
N PHE A 116 14.08 -24.30 -16.03
CA PHE A 116 13.82 -23.52 -17.25
C PHE A 116 14.78 -23.84 -18.41
N LEU A 117 16.06 -24.08 -18.13
CA LEU A 117 17.07 -24.37 -19.14
C LEU A 117 17.01 -25.80 -19.69
N GLU A 118 16.34 -26.71 -18.97
CA GLU A 118 16.13 -28.12 -19.36
C GLU A 118 14.76 -28.34 -20.02
N ARG A 119 13.94 -27.28 -20.09
CA ARG A 119 12.51 -27.39 -20.38
C ARG A 119 12.26 -27.77 -21.84
N ASP A 120 11.72 -28.96 -22.05
CA ASP A 120 11.26 -29.44 -23.36
C ASP A 120 10.21 -28.48 -23.97
N PRO A 121 10.43 -27.95 -25.20
CA PRO A 121 9.45 -27.12 -25.91
C PRO A 121 8.11 -27.81 -26.16
N ALA A 122 8.06 -29.13 -26.35
CA ALA A 122 6.81 -29.85 -26.56
C ALA A 122 5.96 -29.90 -25.28
N SER A 123 6.59 -30.03 -24.11
CA SER A 123 5.98 -29.87 -22.78
C SER A 123 5.38 -28.47 -22.59
N VAL A 124 6.09 -27.41 -22.99
CA VAL A 124 5.57 -26.02 -22.96
C VAL A 124 4.38 -25.84 -23.89
N ALA A 125 4.48 -26.30 -25.14
CA ALA A 125 3.39 -26.25 -26.11
C ALA A 125 2.15 -27.01 -25.60
N ARG A 126 2.34 -28.19 -25.01
CA ARG A 126 1.28 -28.98 -24.38
C ARG A 126 0.64 -28.27 -23.19
N CYS A 127 1.45 -27.60 -22.35
CA CYS A 127 0.97 -26.80 -21.22
C CYS A 127 0.05 -25.66 -21.70
N MET A 128 0.46 -24.91 -22.72
CA MET A 128 -0.34 -23.84 -23.32
C MET A 128 -1.60 -24.37 -24.03
N ASN A 129 -1.47 -25.46 -24.80
CA ASN A 129 -2.60 -26.07 -25.52
C ASN A 129 -3.70 -26.57 -24.56
N ILE A 130 -3.34 -27.19 -23.44
CA ILE A 130 -4.33 -27.68 -22.46
C ILE A 130 -4.87 -26.50 -21.63
N ASN A 131 -3.98 -25.71 -20.99
CA ASN A 131 -4.39 -24.72 -20.00
C ASN A 131 -5.06 -23.49 -20.61
N VAL A 132 -4.59 -23.03 -21.78
CA VAL A 132 -5.05 -21.80 -22.43
C VAL A 132 -6.02 -22.11 -23.57
N LEU A 133 -5.59 -22.85 -24.60
CA LEU A 133 -6.45 -23.11 -25.76
C LEU A 133 -7.64 -24.00 -25.39
N GLY A 134 -7.45 -25.04 -24.58
CA GLY A 134 -8.55 -25.86 -24.06
C GLY A 134 -9.56 -25.08 -23.20
N THR A 135 -9.10 -24.07 -22.45
CA THR A 135 -9.98 -23.11 -21.75
C THR A 135 -10.75 -22.23 -22.74
N TYR A 136 -10.05 -21.68 -23.75
CA TYR A 136 -10.63 -20.81 -24.77
C TYR A 136 -11.70 -21.54 -25.61
N TYR A 137 -11.39 -22.73 -26.11
CA TYR A 137 -12.32 -23.55 -26.92
C TYR A 137 -13.55 -23.95 -26.14
N ALA A 138 -13.40 -24.44 -24.90
CA ALA A 138 -14.54 -24.77 -24.05
C ALA A 138 -15.42 -23.54 -23.76
N ALA A 139 -14.80 -22.38 -23.47
CA ALA A 139 -15.53 -21.14 -23.23
C ALA A 139 -16.26 -20.62 -24.48
N GLN A 140 -15.64 -20.70 -25.65
CA GLN A 140 -16.25 -20.33 -26.93
C GLN A 140 -17.47 -21.22 -27.24
N LEU A 141 -17.34 -22.54 -27.11
CA LEU A 141 -18.44 -23.49 -27.34
C LEU A 141 -19.58 -23.30 -26.35
N ALA A 142 -19.27 -23.12 -25.05
CA ALA A 142 -20.26 -22.84 -24.02
C ALA A 142 -20.99 -21.51 -24.27
N ALA A 143 -20.26 -20.42 -24.52
CA ALA A 143 -20.84 -19.11 -24.79
C ALA A 143 -21.72 -19.13 -26.05
N ALA A 144 -21.26 -19.78 -27.12
CA ALA A 144 -22.04 -19.94 -28.35
C ALA A 144 -23.31 -20.77 -28.14
N GLN A 145 -23.37 -21.68 -27.16
CA GLN A 145 -24.62 -22.35 -26.77
C GLN A 145 -25.50 -21.47 -25.86
N MET A 146 -24.91 -20.81 -24.86
CA MET A 146 -25.61 -19.91 -23.94
C MET A 146 -26.31 -18.75 -24.65
N ASP A 147 -25.77 -18.28 -25.78
CA ASP A 147 -26.28 -17.22 -26.64
C ASP A 147 -27.38 -17.69 -27.63
N ARG A 148 -27.49 -19.01 -27.87
CA ARG A 148 -28.47 -19.61 -28.79
C ARG A 148 -29.72 -20.19 -28.10
N GLN A 149 -29.69 -20.37 -26.78
CA GLN A 149 -30.76 -21.02 -26.03
C GLN A 149 -31.75 -20.03 -25.42
N GLU A 150 -33.01 -20.43 -25.28
CA GLU A 150 -34.06 -19.57 -24.71
C GLU A 150 -33.81 -19.21 -23.22
N PRO A 151 -34.13 -17.96 -22.81
CA PRO A 151 -34.07 -17.51 -21.42
C PRO A 151 -34.92 -18.33 -20.44
N THR A 152 -34.55 -18.31 -19.17
CA THR A 152 -35.33 -18.89 -18.06
C THR A 152 -35.43 -17.92 -16.87
N ASP A 153 -36.30 -18.21 -15.91
CA ASP A 153 -36.50 -17.37 -14.70
C ASP A 153 -35.19 -17.13 -13.92
N PHE A 154 -34.32 -18.15 -13.89
CA PHE A 154 -33.03 -18.11 -13.21
C PHE A 154 -31.88 -17.64 -14.12
N ASN A 155 -32.10 -17.58 -15.44
CA ASN A 155 -31.14 -17.16 -16.46
C ASN A 155 -31.87 -16.32 -17.54
N PRO A 156 -32.22 -15.05 -17.25
CA PRO A 156 -33.09 -14.27 -18.13
C PRO A 156 -32.38 -13.67 -19.36
N ARG A 157 -31.06 -13.84 -19.52
CA ARG A 157 -30.28 -13.29 -20.66
C ARG A 157 -29.00 -14.04 -21.07
N GLY A 158 -28.37 -14.86 -20.22
CA GLY A 158 -27.08 -15.51 -20.54
C GLY A 158 -26.44 -16.24 -19.35
N GLY A 159 -25.67 -17.30 -19.63
CA GLY A 159 -25.10 -18.21 -18.64
C GLY A 159 -23.88 -17.69 -17.86
N SER A 160 -23.12 -18.60 -17.25
CA SER A 160 -21.96 -18.25 -16.42
C SER A 160 -20.75 -19.15 -16.67
N ILE A 161 -19.60 -18.55 -16.98
CA ILE A 161 -18.32 -19.23 -17.17
C ILE A 161 -17.39 -18.92 -15.99
N VAL A 162 -16.78 -19.96 -15.41
CA VAL A 162 -15.82 -19.84 -14.31
C VAL A 162 -14.51 -20.53 -14.69
N MET A 163 -13.46 -19.75 -14.91
CA MET A 163 -12.16 -20.26 -15.35
C MET A 163 -11.24 -20.56 -14.16
N ILE A 164 -10.56 -21.71 -14.15
CA ILE A 164 -9.64 -22.06 -13.05
C ILE A 164 -8.23 -21.57 -13.38
N ALA A 165 -7.90 -20.41 -12.81
CA ALA A 165 -6.58 -19.77 -12.86
C ALA A 165 -5.66 -20.36 -11.76
N SER A 166 -4.81 -19.54 -11.13
CA SER A 166 -3.85 -19.96 -10.08
C SER A 166 -3.18 -18.75 -9.44
N ILE A 167 -2.80 -18.83 -8.16
CA ILE A 167 -1.86 -17.90 -7.52
C ILE A 167 -0.54 -17.74 -8.31
N ALA A 168 -0.16 -18.75 -9.09
CA ALA A 168 0.99 -18.73 -10.00
C ALA A 168 0.90 -17.66 -11.12
N ALA A 169 -0.29 -17.11 -11.39
CA ALA A 169 -0.47 -15.96 -12.27
C ALA A 169 0.04 -14.63 -11.66
N TYR A 170 0.28 -14.59 -10.35
CA TYR A 170 0.62 -13.36 -9.60
C TYR A 170 1.97 -13.45 -8.87
N VAL A 171 2.36 -14.63 -8.39
CA VAL A 171 3.65 -14.86 -7.72
C VAL A 171 4.24 -16.21 -8.11
N ALA A 172 5.56 -16.26 -8.26
CA ALA A 172 6.28 -17.53 -8.40
C ALA A 172 6.22 -18.32 -7.08
N SER A 173 5.85 -19.60 -7.18
CA SER A 173 5.91 -20.57 -6.08
C SER A 173 7.35 -20.78 -5.64
N LYS A 174 7.63 -20.77 -4.33
CA LYS A 174 8.97 -21.06 -3.84
C LYS A 174 9.30 -22.54 -4.04
N GLY A 175 10.46 -22.84 -4.63
CA GLY A 175 10.94 -24.21 -4.81
C GLY A 175 10.32 -24.97 -5.99
N GLN A 176 9.64 -24.28 -6.91
CA GLN A 176 9.12 -24.89 -8.15
C GLN A 176 9.66 -24.16 -9.39
N CYS A 177 9.88 -24.90 -10.47
CA CYS A 177 10.29 -24.40 -11.78
C CYS A 177 9.14 -24.59 -12.77
N THR A 178 8.19 -23.65 -12.76
CA THR A 178 6.86 -23.76 -13.39
C THR A 178 6.53 -22.56 -14.28
N SER A 179 7.51 -21.99 -14.97
CA SER A 179 7.38 -20.71 -15.71
C SER A 179 6.31 -20.72 -16.82
N ASP A 180 6.19 -21.83 -17.55
CA ASP A 180 5.15 -22.05 -18.56
C ASP A 180 3.75 -22.16 -17.94
N TYR A 181 3.63 -22.83 -16.79
CA TYR A 181 2.40 -22.90 -16.02
C TYR A 181 1.98 -21.51 -15.53
N CYS A 182 2.89 -20.72 -14.96
CA CYS A 182 2.66 -19.34 -14.55
C CYS A 182 2.14 -18.49 -15.73
N ALA A 183 2.81 -18.55 -16.89
CA ALA A 183 2.39 -17.85 -18.10
C ALA A 183 0.99 -18.29 -18.57
N SER A 184 0.73 -19.60 -18.59
CA SER A 184 -0.57 -20.17 -18.99
C SER A 184 -1.71 -19.72 -18.07
N LYS A 185 -1.47 -19.60 -16.76
CA LYS A 185 -2.49 -19.16 -15.79
C LYS A 185 -2.66 -17.63 -15.79
N GLY A 186 -1.60 -16.86 -16.07
CA GLY A 186 -1.72 -15.44 -16.38
C GLY A 186 -2.58 -15.17 -17.63
N ALA A 187 -2.41 -15.97 -18.67
CA ALA A 187 -3.25 -15.90 -19.88
C ALA A 187 -4.73 -16.18 -19.57
N VAL A 188 -5.04 -17.17 -18.71
CA VAL A 188 -6.42 -17.47 -18.27
C VAL A 188 -7.06 -16.30 -17.49
N VAL A 189 -6.32 -15.65 -16.58
CA VAL A 189 -6.82 -14.45 -15.87
C VAL A 189 -7.10 -13.30 -16.84
N SER A 190 -6.25 -13.11 -17.84
CA SER A 190 -6.44 -12.07 -18.87
C SER A 190 -7.67 -12.37 -19.75
N LEU A 191 -7.82 -13.63 -20.17
CA LEU A 191 -8.94 -14.10 -20.99
C LEU A 191 -10.30 -13.94 -20.27
N ALA A 192 -10.37 -14.26 -18.98
CA ALA A 192 -11.59 -14.10 -18.19
C ALA A 192 -12.05 -12.62 -18.12
N LYS A 193 -11.11 -11.67 -18.07
CA LYS A 193 -11.39 -10.23 -18.07
C LYS A 193 -11.95 -9.76 -19.41
N ALA A 194 -11.32 -10.15 -20.52
CA ALA A 194 -11.77 -9.79 -21.87
C ALA A 194 -13.18 -10.34 -22.17
N LEU A 195 -13.37 -11.65 -22.03
CA LEU A 195 -14.66 -12.30 -22.25
C LEU A 195 -15.74 -11.81 -21.27
N GLY A 196 -15.36 -11.44 -20.05
CA GLY A 196 -16.25 -10.88 -19.04
C GLY A 196 -16.84 -9.51 -19.40
N VAL A 197 -16.23 -8.81 -20.36
CA VAL A 197 -16.74 -7.58 -20.99
C VAL A 197 -17.46 -7.89 -22.31
N GLU A 198 -16.82 -8.65 -23.22
CA GLU A 198 -17.35 -8.98 -24.55
C GLU A 198 -18.72 -9.68 -24.48
N LEU A 199 -18.88 -10.62 -23.54
CA LEU A 199 -20.09 -11.44 -23.42
C LEU A 199 -21.14 -10.84 -22.48
N ALA A 200 -20.84 -9.76 -21.76
CA ALA A 200 -21.78 -9.11 -20.85
C ALA A 200 -23.03 -8.56 -21.58
N GLY A 201 -22.86 -8.09 -22.82
CA GLY A 201 -23.98 -7.68 -23.69
C GLY A 201 -24.92 -8.83 -24.05
N LYS A 202 -24.38 -10.07 -24.10
CA LYS A 202 -25.11 -11.34 -24.27
C LYS A 202 -25.58 -11.92 -22.93
N GLY A 203 -25.57 -11.13 -21.85
CA GLY A 203 -25.95 -11.56 -20.50
C GLY A 203 -25.06 -12.61 -19.85
N ILE A 204 -24.06 -13.14 -20.56
CA ILE A 204 -23.15 -14.18 -20.08
C ILE A 204 -22.10 -13.53 -19.19
N ARG A 205 -21.92 -14.08 -17.98
CA ARG A 205 -20.89 -13.63 -17.04
C ARG A 205 -19.66 -14.52 -17.17
N VAL A 206 -18.47 -13.93 -17.15
CA VAL A 206 -17.20 -14.67 -17.12
C VAL A 206 -16.35 -14.17 -15.97
N ASN A 207 -15.86 -15.07 -15.13
CA ASN A 207 -14.93 -14.76 -14.04
C ASN A 207 -13.87 -15.86 -13.96
N SER A 208 -12.78 -15.63 -13.23
CA SER A 208 -11.85 -16.70 -12.84
C SER A 208 -11.81 -16.88 -11.32
N ILE A 209 -11.29 -18.03 -10.90
CA ILE A 209 -10.84 -18.28 -9.54
C ILE A 209 -9.36 -18.62 -9.62
N SER A 210 -8.55 -17.97 -8.79
CA SER A 210 -7.13 -18.28 -8.60
C SER A 210 -6.91 -18.93 -7.23
N PRO A 211 -6.82 -20.27 -7.14
CA PRO A 211 -6.52 -20.97 -5.90
C PRO A 211 -5.06 -20.77 -5.45
N GLY A 212 -4.80 -20.93 -4.15
CA GLY A 212 -3.45 -21.07 -3.60
C GLY A 212 -2.85 -22.46 -3.83
N TYR A 213 -1.92 -22.87 -2.97
CA TYR A 213 -1.54 -24.28 -2.87
C TYR A 213 -2.75 -25.09 -2.36
N MET A 214 -3.23 -26.03 -3.18
CA MET A 214 -4.42 -26.84 -2.89
C MET A 214 -4.03 -28.31 -2.70
N MET A 215 -4.60 -28.96 -1.69
CA MET A 215 -4.39 -30.37 -1.39
C MET A 215 -5.13 -31.28 -2.40
N THR A 216 -4.53 -31.40 -3.59
CA THR A 216 -4.97 -32.28 -4.68
C THR A 216 -4.12 -33.55 -4.73
N ASP A 217 -4.58 -34.56 -5.46
CA ASP A 217 -3.88 -35.84 -5.63
C ASP A 217 -2.48 -35.64 -6.29
N MET A 218 -2.38 -34.70 -7.23
CA MET A 218 -1.12 -34.26 -7.87
C MET A 218 -0.19 -33.55 -6.88
N THR A 219 -0.74 -32.67 -6.05
CA THR A 219 0.04 -31.92 -5.04
C THR A 219 0.53 -32.84 -3.93
N LEU A 220 -0.28 -33.82 -3.50
CA LEU A 220 0.10 -34.81 -2.50
C LEU A 220 1.21 -35.74 -3.00
N ASP A 221 1.13 -36.23 -4.24
CA ASP A 221 2.24 -36.97 -4.87
C ASP A 221 3.52 -36.12 -4.92
N LEU A 222 3.43 -34.85 -5.32
CA LEU A 222 4.57 -33.94 -5.34
C LEU A 222 5.16 -33.72 -3.93
N CYS A 223 4.32 -33.59 -2.90
CA CYS A 223 4.75 -33.48 -1.51
C CYS A 223 5.37 -34.78 -0.97
N ASN A 224 4.90 -35.95 -1.40
CA ASN A 224 5.48 -37.24 -1.04
C ASN A 224 6.86 -37.43 -1.67
N ARG A 225 7.04 -36.99 -2.93
CA ARG A 225 8.34 -37.01 -3.63
C ARG A 225 9.29 -35.90 -3.16
N MET A 226 8.75 -34.76 -2.69
CA MET A 226 9.51 -33.62 -2.18
C MET A 226 8.90 -33.08 -0.87
N PRO A 227 9.17 -33.71 0.29
CA PRO A 227 8.57 -33.31 1.57
C PRO A 227 8.86 -31.86 1.98
N TRP A 228 10.05 -31.36 1.65
CA TRP A 228 10.45 -29.97 1.88
C TRP A 228 9.57 -28.97 1.12
N LEU A 229 9.11 -29.32 -0.09
CA LEU A 229 8.18 -28.49 -0.86
C LEU A 229 6.78 -28.55 -0.25
N GLY A 230 6.36 -29.69 0.30
CA GLY A 230 5.13 -29.82 1.08
C GLY A 230 5.13 -28.97 2.36
N GLU A 231 6.29 -28.80 3.00
CA GLU A 231 6.46 -27.86 4.11
C GLU A 231 6.32 -26.40 3.66
N ILE A 232 6.95 -26.02 2.54
CA ILE A 232 6.78 -24.68 1.93
C ILE A 232 5.30 -24.43 1.58
N MET A 233 4.62 -25.37 0.93
CA MET A 233 3.22 -25.23 0.53
C MET A 233 2.26 -25.08 1.72
N ASN A 234 2.60 -25.65 2.88
CA ASN A 234 1.83 -25.43 4.12
C ASN A 234 2.23 -24.15 4.86
N THR A 235 3.50 -23.76 4.86
CA THR A 235 4.00 -22.66 5.70
C THR A 235 3.99 -21.30 5.01
N GLU A 236 4.13 -21.22 3.68
CA GLU A 236 4.10 -19.96 2.93
C GLU A 236 2.76 -19.21 3.01
N PRO A 237 1.58 -19.86 2.95
CA PRO A 237 0.30 -19.19 3.17
C PRO A 237 0.24 -18.55 4.56
N PRO A 238 -0.20 -17.28 4.69
CA PRO A 238 -0.47 -16.67 5.99
C PRO A 238 -1.41 -17.44 6.92
N MET A 239 -2.31 -18.27 6.36
CA MET A 239 -3.16 -19.20 7.12
C MET A 239 -2.46 -20.49 7.61
N ARG A 240 -1.16 -20.68 7.29
CA ARG A 240 -0.31 -21.81 7.70
C ARG A 240 -0.89 -23.20 7.41
N ARG A 241 -1.60 -23.34 6.30
CA ARG A 241 -2.01 -24.61 5.68
C ARG A 241 -2.17 -24.45 4.17
N MET A 242 -2.07 -25.55 3.43
CA MET A 242 -2.68 -25.62 2.09
C MET A 242 -4.20 -25.45 2.18
N GLY A 243 -4.80 -24.93 1.10
CA GLY A 243 -6.23 -25.02 0.87
C GLY A 243 -6.66 -26.47 0.65
N ASP A 244 -7.88 -26.85 0.99
CA ASP A 244 -8.47 -28.14 0.63
C ASP A 244 -9.66 -27.95 -0.31
N ARG A 245 -10.20 -29.05 -0.86
CA ARG A 245 -11.24 -28.99 -1.90
C ARG A 245 -12.52 -28.28 -1.42
N THR A 246 -12.76 -28.23 -0.11
CA THR A 246 -13.88 -27.54 0.54
C THR A 246 -13.80 -26.03 0.38
N ASP A 247 -12.59 -25.44 0.46
CA ASP A 247 -12.37 -23.98 0.38
C ASP A 247 -12.87 -23.37 -0.95
N LEU A 248 -12.99 -24.18 -2.00
CA LEU A 248 -13.41 -23.76 -3.34
C LEU A 248 -14.88 -24.08 -3.67
N LYS A 249 -15.60 -24.91 -2.89
CA LYS A 249 -16.98 -25.33 -3.20
C LYS A 249 -17.94 -24.14 -3.27
N VAL A 250 -17.93 -23.29 -2.23
CA VAL A 250 -18.83 -22.13 -2.16
C VAL A 250 -18.47 -21.02 -3.16
N PRO A 251 -17.18 -20.65 -3.38
CA PRO A 251 -16.80 -19.74 -4.46
C PRO A 251 -17.31 -20.14 -5.86
N ILE A 252 -17.22 -21.42 -6.22
CA ILE A 252 -17.73 -21.95 -7.50
C ILE A 252 -19.25 -21.79 -7.61
N VAL A 253 -19.99 -22.22 -6.59
CA VAL A 253 -21.46 -22.13 -6.55
C VAL A 253 -21.90 -20.66 -6.54
N TYR A 254 -21.22 -19.79 -5.80
CA TYR A 254 -21.45 -18.35 -5.82
C TYR A 254 -21.32 -17.79 -7.24
N LEU A 255 -20.21 -18.04 -7.94
CA LEU A 255 -19.97 -17.50 -9.28
C LEU A 255 -20.93 -18.07 -10.34
N LEU A 256 -21.41 -19.31 -10.22
CA LEU A 256 -22.37 -19.93 -11.14
C LEU A 256 -23.86 -19.56 -10.90
N SER A 257 -24.20 -19.16 -9.67
CA SER A 257 -25.58 -18.91 -9.22
C SER A 257 -26.03 -17.45 -9.40
N ASN A 258 -27.22 -17.09 -8.89
CA ASN A 258 -27.73 -15.72 -8.95
C ASN A 258 -27.18 -14.81 -7.86
N ALA A 259 -26.48 -15.36 -6.85
CA ALA A 259 -25.74 -14.58 -5.86
C ALA A 259 -24.65 -13.69 -6.49
N SER A 260 -24.16 -14.04 -7.67
CA SER A 260 -23.15 -13.31 -8.46
C SER A 260 -23.72 -12.64 -9.72
N ALA A 261 -25.03 -12.40 -9.79
CA ALA A 261 -25.71 -11.84 -10.99
C ALA A 261 -25.23 -10.44 -11.43
N TYR A 262 -24.42 -9.75 -10.63
CA TYR A 262 -23.75 -8.47 -10.96
C TYR A 262 -22.22 -8.57 -10.82
N HIS A 263 -21.65 -9.75 -11.12
CA HIS A 263 -20.23 -10.07 -10.96
C HIS A 263 -19.72 -10.76 -12.25
N THR A 264 -18.91 -10.04 -13.02
CA THR A 264 -18.27 -10.46 -14.28
C THR A 264 -16.95 -9.70 -14.43
N GLY A 265 -15.95 -10.32 -15.06
CA GLY A 265 -14.63 -9.74 -15.34
C GLY A 265 -13.64 -9.73 -14.17
N ASP A 266 -13.90 -10.45 -13.08
CA ASP A 266 -13.01 -10.48 -11.89
C ASP A 266 -12.28 -11.83 -11.70
N ASP A 267 -11.23 -11.85 -10.87
CA ASP A 267 -10.49 -13.05 -10.47
C ASP A 267 -10.52 -13.27 -8.95
N MET A 268 -11.24 -14.30 -8.50
CA MET A 268 -11.42 -14.57 -7.08
C MET A 268 -10.23 -15.33 -6.48
N LEU A 269 -9.37 -14.62 -5.76
CA LEU A 269 -8.15 -15.14 -5.12
C LEU A 269 -8.43 -15.93 -3.82
N ILE A 270 -8.56 -17.25 -3.91
CA ILE A 270 -8.73 -18.16 -2.76
C ILE A 270 -7.39 -18.80 -2.37
N THR A 271 -6.50 -18.01 -1.75
CA THR A 271 -5.06 -18.35 -1.65
C THR A 271 -4.48 -18.43 -0.24
N GLY A 272 -5.32 -18.56 0.80
CA GLY A 272 -4.85 -18.58 2.20
C GLY A 272 -4.06 -17.34 2.65
N GLY A 273 -4.16 -16.24 1.89
CA GLY A 273 -3.45 -14.96 2.09
C GLY A 273 -2.22 -14.72 1.21
N ILE A 274 -1.70 -15.70 0.46
CA ILE A 274 -0.41 -15.58 -0.28
C ILE A 274 -0.30 -14.28 -1.11
N HIS A 275 -1.36 -13.91 -1.84
CA HIS A 275 -1.37 -12.72 -2.71
C HIS A 275 -1.18 -11.40 -1.96
N ALA A 276 -1.54 -11.33 -0.68
CA ALA A 276 -1.41 -10.13 0.16
C ALA A 276 -0.06 -10.05 0.88
N GLY A 277 0.71 -11.15 0.88
CA GLY A 277 2.02 -11.24 1.50
C GLY A 277 2.33 -12.63 2.02
N ARG A 278 3.60 -12.84 2.38
CA ARG A 278 4.14 -14.07 2.96
C ARG A 278 4.51 -13.79 4.41
N LEU A 279 4.22 -14.72 5.33
CA LEU A 279 4.73 -14.60 6.70
C LEU A 279 6.24 -14.79 6.71
N MET A 280 6.97 -13.85 7.30
CA MET A 280 8.38 -14.06 7.65
C MET A 280 8.47 -15.31 8.53
N LEU A 281 9.19 -16.33 8.08
CA LEU A 281 9.64 -17.41 8.93
C LEU A 281 10.80 -16.86 9.76
N MET A 282 10.55 -16.56 11.04
CA MET A 282 11.62 -16.39 12.01
C MET A 282 12.19 -17.79 12.28
N ASP A 283 13.31 -18.09 11.64
CA ASP A 283 14.17 -19.27 11.83
C ASP A 283 13.47 -20.63 12.03
N ALA A 284 12.79 -21.11 10.97
CA ALA A 284 12.50 -22.55 10.84
C ALA A 284 13.77 -23.42 10.87
N ALA A 285 14.93 -22.81 10.57
CA ALA A 285 16.26 -23.40 10.76
C ALA A 285 16.57 -23.76 12.23
N ALA A 286 15.88 -23.18 13.22
CA ALA A 286 16.01 -23.60 14.62
C ALA A 286 15.31 -24.96 14.85
N ASP A 287 14.02 -25.06 14.53
CA ASP A 287 13.22 -26.25 14.82
C ASP A 287 13.63 -27.47 13.98
N ALA A 288 14.01 -27.29 12.71
CA ALA A 288 14.53 -28.37 11.87
C ALA A 288 15.84 -28.97 12.42
N ASN A 289 16.75 -28.12 12.92
CA ASN A 289 17.98 -28.58 13.58
C ASN A 289 17.69 -29.27 14.91
N VAL A 290 16.71 -28.79 15.69
CA VAL A 290 16.28 -29.47 16.94
C VAL A 290 15.72 -30.86 16.64
N PHE A 291 14.90 -31.01 15.60
CA PHE A 291 14.31 -32.32 15.24
C PHE A 291 15.37 -33.31 14.74
N LEU A 292 16.33 -32.84 13.92
CA LEU A 292 17.46 -33.66 13.47
C LEU A 292 18.44 -34.00 14.61
N GLN A 293 18.73 -33.07 15.52
CA GLN A 293 19.53 -33.34 16.72
C GLN A 293 18.85 -34.34 17.66
N GLN A 294 17.54 -34.23 17.91
CA GLN A 294 16.83 -35.17 18.78
C GLN A 294 16.84 -36.60 18.20
N LYS A 295 16.70 -36.75 16.89
CA LYS A 295 16.80 -38.06 16.23
C LYS A 295 18.23 -38.61 16.28
N GLY A 296 19.22 -37.78 15.95
CA GLY A 296 20.64 -38.15 16.01
C GLY A 296 21.12 -38.50 17.43
N LEU A 297 20.59 -37.85 18.46
CA LEU A 297 20.88 -38.17 19.86
C LEU A 297 20.30 -39.52 20.28
N GLN A 298 19.06 -39.85 19.88
CA GLN A 298 18.49 -41.18 20.16
C GLN A 298 19.24 -42.30 19.43
N GLU A 299 19.69 -42.07 18.19
CA GLU A 299 20.51 -43.02 17.44
C GLU A 299 21.95 -43.14 18.02
N GLN A 300 22.51 -42.07 18.58
CA GLN A 300 23.81 -42.10 19.28
C GLN A 300 23.75 -42.73 20.68
N GLU A 301 22.65 -42.59 21.43
CA GLU A 301 22.46 -43.31 22.69
C GLU A 301 22.22 -44.81 22.45
N ALA A 302 21.51 -45.16 21.37
CA ALA A 302 21.37 -46.54 20.93
C ALA A 302 22.72 -47.17 20.53
N SER A 303 23.57 -46.46 19.78
CA SER A 303 24.88 -46.98 19.35
C SER A 303 25.93 -47.06 20.48
N ARG A 304 25.89 -46.16 21.47
CA ARG A 304 26.77 -46.23 22.66
C ARG A 304 26.55 -47.47 23.54
N SER A 305 25.42 -48.18 23.38
CA SER A 305 25.14 -49.42 24.11
C SER A 305 25.75 -50.68 23.49
N ARG A 306 26.25 -50.61 22.24
CA ARG A 306 26.79 -51.76 21.49
C ARG A 306 27.99 -51.37 20.63
N ASN A 307 29.19 -51.57 21.18
CA ASN A 307 30.22 -52.39 20.54
C ASN A 307 31.36 -52.68 21.52
N VAL A 308 31.53 -53.97 21.82
CA VAL A 308 32.76 -54.56 22.36
C VAL A 308 33.36 -55.40 21.23
N ASP A 309 34.69 -55.39 21.14
CA ASP A 309 35.55 -56.29 20.36
C ASP A 309 35.63 -56.19 18.81
N ILE A 310 36.88 -56.00 18.37
CA ILE A 310 37.61 -56.71 17.29
C ILE A 310 37.20 -56.49 15.81
N GLY A 311 38.15 -55.94 15.02
CA GLY A 311 38.74 -56.74 13.93
C GLY A 311 38.75 -56.23 12.46
N GLN A 312 39.90 -55.67 12.05
CA GLN A 312 40.59 -55.86 10.75
C GLN A 312 39.95 -55.57 9.36
N SER A 313 40.73 -54.84 8.54
CA SER A 313 40.96 -54.94 7.07
C SER A 313 39.82 -54.96 6.02
N LEU A 314 39.82 -53.93 5.14
CA LEU A 314 40.04 -53.94 3.66
C LEU A 314 39.53 -55.13 2.78
N PRO A 315 39.29 -54.92 1.45
CA PRO A 315 38.71 -53.75 0.76
C PRO A 315 37.80 -54.08 -0.47
N SER A 316 37.18 -53.04 -1.06
CA SER A 316 36.91 -52.82 -2.51
C SER A 316 36.06 -53.79 -3.38
N SER A 317 35.16 -53.16 -4.15
CA SER A 317 34.83 -53.42 -5.58
C SER A 317 33.58 -54.21 -6.01
N TYR A 318 33.09 -53.80 -7.19
CA TYR A 318 32.12 -54.39 -8.15
C TYR A 318 30.60 -54.30 -7.95
N LEU A 319 29.94 -54.03 -9.09
CA LEU A 319 28.53 -54.22 -9.43
C LEU A 319 28.26 -55.76 -9.56
N ASP A 320 27.06 -56.32 -9.71
CA ASP A 320 26.01 -55.95 -10.69
C ASP A 320 24.70 -56.81 -10.55
N LEU A 321 23.70 -56.53 -11.39
CA LEU A 321 22.62 -57.41 -11.89
C LEU A 321 21.58 -58.09 -10.95
N THR A 322 20.47 -57.37 -10.70
CA THR A 322 19.07 -57.85 -10.92
C THR A 322 18.55 -59.09 -10.10
N PRO A 323 17.43 -59.81 -10.40
CA PRO A 323 16.25 -59.66 -9.51
C PRO A 323 15.49 -60.95 -9.07
N ARG A 324 15.11 -61.01 -7.77
CA ARG A 324 13.94 -61.74 -7.16
C ARG A 324 13.86 -63.29 -7.35
N PRO A 325 13.54 -64.09 -6.31
CA PRO A 325 12.20 -64.02 -5.71
C PRO A 325 12.02 -64.34 -4.20
N ILE A 326 10.83 -63.97 -3.73
CA ILE A 326 10.01 -64.41 -2.58
C ILE A 326 10.53 -65.59 -1.73
N VAL A 327 10.60 -65.35 -0.41
CA VAL A 327 10.11 -66.29 0.61
C VAL A 327 9.15 -65.51 1.53
N LEU A 328 8.03 -66.12 1.89
CA LEU A 328 7.15 -65.69 2.99
C LEU A 328 7.50 -66.52 4.22
N ASP A 329 7.57 -65.89 5.39
CA ASP A 329 7.11 -66.53 6.61
C ASP A 329 6.63 -65.46 7.61
N SER A 330 5.73 -65.86 8.51
CA SER A 330 4.99 -64.95 9.38
C SER A 330 5.11 -65.34 10.85
N ASP A 331 5.16 -64.35 11.75
CA ASP A 331 4.55 -64.51 13.08
C ASP A 331 4.09 -63.17 13.68
N TYR A 332 2.92 -63.21 14.31
CA TYR A 332 2.23 -62.14 15.07
C TYR A 332 2.17 -62.64 16.55
N PRO A 333 1.95 -61.81 17.61
CA PRO A 333 0.77 -60.93 17.76
C PRO A 333 0.97 -59.59 18.52
N PRO A 334 -0.07 -58.71 18.61
CA PRO A 334 -0.01 -57.39 19.25
C PRO A 334 -0.69 -57.34 20.63
N TYR A 335 -0.72 -56.17 21.30
CA TYR A 335 -1.61 -55.92 22.46
C TYR A 335 -2.16 -54.48 22.59
N HIS A 336 -3.35 -54.36 23.18
CA HIS A 336 -4.15 -53.13 23.33
C HIS A 336 -4.00 -52.42 24.69
N PRO A 337 -4.56 -51.19 24.82
CA PRO A 337 -5.24 -50.75 26.04
C PRO A 337 -6.78 -50.61 25.85
N LYS A 338 -7.48 -51.69 26.18
CA LYS A 338 -8.83 -51.87 26.81
C LYS A 338 -9.93 -50.79 26.75
N SER A 339 -11.17 -51.29 26.66
CA SER A 339 -12.47 -50.59 26.79
C SER A 339 -13.41 -51.32 27.78
N LEU A 340 -14.74 -51.10 27.69
CA LEU A 340 -15.86 -51.91 28.27
C LEU A 340 -16.20 -51.69 29.76
N PRO A 341 -17.43 -52.06 30.25
CA PRO A 341 -18.42 -52.99 29.66
C PRO A 341 -19.89 -52.54 29.49
N HIS A 342 -20.55 -53.19 28.51
CA HIS A 342 -21.94 -53.77 28.41
C HIS A 342 -23.17 -53.09 29.10
N ASN A 343 -24.43 -53.30 28.67
CA ASN A 343 -25.03 -54.38 27.86
C ASN A 343 -26.30 -53.92 27.08
N PRO A 344 -26.67 -54.53 25.94
CA PRO A 344 -28.00 -54.39 25.33
C PRO A 344 -29.03 -55.44 25.83
N ASP A 345 -30.18 -55.49 25.18
CA ASP A 345 -31.27 -56.48 25.26
C ASP A 345 -32.09 -56.57 26.58
N ALA A 346 -33.17 -55.79 26.62
CA ALA A 346 -34.39 -56.04 27.39
C ALA A 346 -35.61 -55.59 26.56
N VAL A 347 -36.78 -56.22 26.74
CA VAL A 347 -37.91 -56.15 25.79
C VAL A 347 -39.20 -55.65 26.46
N ASN A 348 -39.96 -54.82 25.72
CA ASN A 348 -41.34 -54.36 25.96
C ASN A 348 -41.61 -53.46 27.18
N GLU A 349 -42.81 -52.84 27.12
CA GLU A 349 -43.57 -52.20 28.20
C GLU A 349 -42.96 -50.91 28.83
N THR A 350 -43.68 -49.78 28.95
CA THR A 350 -45.09 -49.45 28.67
C THR A 350 -45.24 -48.06 28.02
N ALA A 351 -46.39 -47.80 27.41
CA ALA A 351 -46.77 -46.48 26.89
C ALA A 351 -47.70 -45.73 27.89
N GLU A 352 -47.81 -44.41 27.70
CA GLU A 352 -48.90 -43.52 28.16
C GLU A 352 -49.43 -43.65 29.60
N ALA A 353 -48.89 -42.86 30.53
CA ALA A 353 -49.69 -42.18 31.57
C ALA A 353 -48.91 -41.04 32.27
N SER A 354 -49.24 -39.78 31.96
CA SER A 354 -48.92 -38.62 32.82
C SER A 354 -49.82 -37.43 32.46
N THR A 355 -51.12 -37.59 32.67
CA THR A 355 -52.13 -36.55 32.45
C THR A 355 -53.20 -36.63 33.53
N ILE A 356 -53.45 -35.51 34.20
CA ILE A 356 -54.53 -35.26 35.19
C ILE A 356 -54.47 -36.10 36.48
N LEU A 357 -54.22 -35.39 37.58
CA LEU A 357 -55.17 -35.29 38.69
C LEU A 357 -55.30 -33.77 38.97
N TRP A 358 -56.47 -33.12 38.92
CA TRP A 358 -57.84 -33.61 39.10
C TRP A 358 -58.83 -33.10 38.05
N LEU A 359 -59.93 -33.85 37.89
CA LEU A 359 -61.18 -33.39 37.27
C LEU A 359 -62.25 -33.16 38.35
N THR A 360 -62.75 -31.93 38.52
CA THR A 360 -64.13 -31.70 38.99
C THR A 360 -64.58 -30.25 38.81
N ARG A 361 -65.88 -30.08 38.50
CA ARG A 361 -66.62 -28.83 38.23
C ARG A 361 -66.33 -28.14 36.89
N LEU A 362 -67.33 -27.68 36.14
CA LEU A 362 -68.72 -28.14 35.93
C LEU A 362 -69.29 -27.34 34.73
N THR A 363 -70.36 -27.79 34.13
CA THR A 363 -71.09 -27.03 33.09
C THR A 363 -71.83 -25.82 33.67
N SER A 364 -71.86 -24.73 32.88
CA SER A 364 -72.90 -23.68 32.77
C SER A 364 -73.68 -23.21 34.01
N LEU A 365 -73.76 -21.89 34.21
CA LEU A 365 -75.05 -21.17 34.32
C LEU A 365 -74.89 -19.63 34.12
N PHE A 366 -75.89 -19.02 33.49
CA PHE A 366 -76.26 -17.59 33.43
C PHE A 366 -75.31 -16.50 32.82
N THR A 367 -75.67 -16.11 31.58
CA THR A 367 -75.89 -14.71 31.05
C THR A 367 -74.79 -13.63 31.02
N MET A 368 -74.55 -13.12 29.79
CA MET A 368 -74.69 -11.72 29.30
C MET A 368 -74.77 -10.53 30.30
N PRO A 369 -74.38 -9.29 29.91
CA PRO A 369 -73.37 -8.84 28.91
C PRO A 369 -72.47 -7.69 29.47
N GLY A 370 -71.55 -7.10 28.67
CA GLY A 370 -70.83 -5.88 29.10
C GLY A 370 -69.72 -5.34 28.18
N SER A 371 -69.97 -4.20 27.56
CA SER A 371 -69.14 -3.44 26.61
C SER A 371 -67.64 -3.20 26.92
N ALA A 372 -66.81 -3.44 25.88
CA ALA A 372 -65.76 -2.57 25.34
C ALA A 372 -64.79 -1.77 26.24
N ALA A 373 -63.48 -2.03 26.05
CA ALA A 373 -62.44 -1.00 25.96
C ALA A 373 -61.29 -1.49 25.06
N ASP A 374 -60.93 -0.73 24.02
CA ASP A 374 -59.72 -0.96 23.21
C ASP A 374 -58.52 -0.21 23.81
N SER A 375 -57.33 -0.83 23.76
CA SER A 375 -56.05 -0.19 24.09
C SER A 375 -54.88 -0.88 23.37
N GLY A 376 -54.78 -0.63 22.07
CA GLY A 376 -53.77 -1.26 21.20
C GLY A 376 -52.31 -1.07 21.66
N GLN A 377 -51.51 -2.15 21.60
CA GLN A 377 -50.08 -2.11 21.89
C GLN A 377 -49.28 -1.51 20.72
N THR A 378 -48.60 -0.39 20.96
CA THR A 378 -47.73 0.27 19.96
C THR A 378 -46.47 -0.56 19.66
N LYS A 379 -46.18 -0.79 18.38
CA LYS A 379 -44.95 -1.46 17.93
C LYS A 379 -43.68 -0.70 18.39
N ARG A 380 -42.69 -1.43 18.92
CA ARG A 380 -41.43 -0.87 19.45
C ARG A 380 -40.58 -0.26 18.34
N LYS A 381 -40.04 0.94 18.55
CA LYS A 381 -39.06 1.58 17.65
C LYS A 381 -37.67 0.97 17.82
N HIS A 382 -36.92 0.84 16.73
CA HIS A 382 -35.50 0.53 16.76
C HIS A 382 -34.68 1.82 16.92
N VAL A 383 -33.69 1.81 17.82
CA VAL A 383 -32.91 2.99 18.22
C VAL A 383 -31.47 2.85 17.75
N THR A 384 -30.97 3.82 16.98
CA THR A 384 -29.60 3.80 16.42
C THR A 384 -28.52 4.15 17.44
N THR A 385 -28.86 5.01 18.43
CA THR A 385 -27.89 5.69 19.30
C THR A 385 -28.40 5.74 20.74
N ALA A 386 -27.69 5.09 21.66
CA ALA A 386 -28.01 5.09 23.09
C ALA A 386 -27.42 6.31 23.81
N CYS A 387 -28.09 6.80 24.87
CA CYS A 387 -27.53 7.84 25.75
C CYS A 387 -26.26 7.34 26.45
N LEU A 388 -25.40 8.28 26.86
CA LEU A 388 -24.10 8.00 27.50
C LEU A 388 -24.24 7.04 28.69
N ASN A 389 -25.16 7.33 29.61
CA ASN A 389 -25.35 6.51 30.81
C ASN A 389 -25.81 5.06 30.49
N CYS A 390 -26.62 4.84 29.45
CA CYS A 390 -27.00 3.49 29.01
C CYS A 390 -25.87 2.79 28.26
N ARG A 391 -25.09 3.53 27.45
CA ARG A 391 -23.93 3.05 26.69
C ARG A 391 -22.82 2.57 27.62
N GLU A 392 -22.48 3.36 28.64
CA GLU A 392 -21.53 2.99 29.71
C GLU A 392 -22.04 1.80 30.53
N SER A 393 -23.30 1.83 30.95
CA SER A 393 -23.92 0.74 31.72
C SER A 393 -24.22 -0.52 30.87
N LYS A 394 -23.89 -0.51 29.56
CA LYS A 394 -24.14 -1.58 28.58
C LYS A 394 -25.58 -2.11 28.55
N VAL A 395 -26.56 -1.25 28.77
CA VAL A 395 -28.00 -1.59 28.73
C VAL A 395 -28.70 -0.98 27.52
N LYS A 396 -29.77 -1.64 27.05
CA LYS A 396 -30.59 -1.14 25.94
C LYS A 396 -31.25 0.20 26.32
N CYS A 397 -31.22 1.14 25.38
CA CYS A 397 -31.80 2.48 25.47
C CYS A 397 -32.95 2.59 24.46
N ASP A 398 -34.05 3.20 24.88
CA ASP A 398 -35.30 3.41 24.14
C ASP A 398 -35.41 4.80 23.48
N ALA A 399 -34.43 5.68 23.73
CA ALA A 399 -34.31 7.02 23.14
C ALA A 399 -35.51 7.96 23.33
N GLU A 400 -36.28 7.78 24.41
CA GLU A 400 -37.23 8.81 24.85
C GLU A 400 -36.51 10.06 25.37
N VAL A 401 -37.11 11.21 25.08
CA VAL A 401 -36.62 12.56 25.39
C VAL A 401 -37.68 13.23 26.28
N PRO A 402 -37.33 13.92 27.38
CA PRO A 402 -35.98 14.33 27.80
C PRO A 402 -35.14 13.25 28.47
N ALA A 403 -35.72 12.12 28.90
CA ALA A 403 -34.94 11.04 29.53
C ALA A 403 -35.51 9.65 29.21
N CYS A 404 -34.63 8.77 28.75
CA CYS A 404 -34.93 7.39 28.39
C CYS A 404 -35.33 6.57 29.64
N SER A 405 -36.21 5.57 29.50
CA SER A 405 -36.81 4.87 30.66
C SER A 405 -35.76 4.22 31.56
N ASN A 406 -34.68 3.72 30.96
CA ASN A 406 -33.60 3.03 31.67
C ASN A 406 -32.71 4.01 32.48
N CYS A 407 -32.63 5.28 32.08
CA CYS A 407 -32.03 6.35 32.89
C CYS A 407 -33.00 6.85 33.97
N LYS A 408 -34.27 7.09 33.60
CA LYS A 408 -35.36 7.53 34.48
C LYS A 408 -35.52 6.59 35.69
N ASN A 409 -35.63 5.28 35.43
CA ASN A 409 -35.77 4.24 36.46
C ASN A 409 -34.51 4.04 37.32
N LYS A 410 -33.37 4.63 36.93
CA LYS A 410 -32.10 4.58 37.68
C LYS A 410 -31.72 5.92 38.30
N GLY A 411 -32.58 6.93 38.23
CA GLY A 411 -32.31 8.27 38.74
C GLY A 411 -31.10 8.95 38.11
N LYS A 412 -30.78 8.61 36.85
CA LYS A 412 -29.56 9.09 36.16
C LYS A 412 -29.86 10.11 35.08
N ASP A 413 -29.03 11.15 35.00
CA ASP A 413 -29.05 12.14 33.93
C ASP A 413 -28.85 11.48 32.54
N CYS A 414 -29.64 11.92 31.56
CA CYS A 414 -29.85 11.23 30.28
C CYS A 414 -29.32 12.04 29.09
N ARG A 415 -27.99 12.14 28.97
CA ARG A 415 -27.33 12.91 27.90
C ARG A 415 -26.97 12.05 26.70
N TYR A 416 -27.14 12.60 25.50
CA TYR A 416 -26.70 12.03 24.22
C TYR A 416 -25.49 12.81 23.72
N ALA A 417 -24.51 12.13 23.11
CA ALA A 417 -23.32 12.79 22.58
C ALA A 417 -23.61 13.45 21.23
N THR A 418 -23.62 14.78 21.19
CA THR A 418 -23.71 15.57 19.96
C THR A 418 -22.33 15.65 19.29
N GLY A 419 -22.11 14.83 18.26
CA GLY A 419 -20.96 15.00 17.35
C GLY A 419 -20.27 13.74 16.82
N ASP A 420 -20.60 12.54 17.30
CA ASP A 420 -19.79 11.35 16.95
C ASP A 420 -20.62 10.06 16.64
N ASP A 421 -21.32 10.06 15.50
CA ASP A 421 -21.79 8.84 14.82
C ASP A 421 -21.09 8.69 13.47
N LYS A 422 -20.03 7.87 13.42
CA LYS A 422 -19.17 7.63 12.25
C LYS A 422 -19.72 6.58 11.28
N ARG A 423 -21.03 6.34 11.28
CA ARG A 423 -21.71 5.51 10.27
C ARG A 423 -21.93 6.31 8.99
N LYS A 424 -21.86 5.63 7.82
CA LYS A 424 -22.34 6.23 6.57
C LYS A 424 -23.84 6.53 6.71
N LEU A 425 -24.20 7.82 6.66
CA LEU A 425 -25.58 8.26 6.49
C LEU A 425 -26.15 7.61 5.22
N SER A 426 -27.40 7.14 5.27
CA SER A 426 -28.07 6.66 4.05
C SER A 426 -28.18 7.81 3.04
N LEU A 427 -28.01 7.51 1.76
CA LEU A 427 -27.91 8.53 0.71
C LEU A 427 -29.10 9.52 0.73
N ARG A 428 -30.32 9.02 1.00
CA ARG A 428 -31.52 9.86 1.18
C ARG A 428 -31.37 10.86 2.34
N VAL A 429 -31.01 10.39 3.53
CA VAL A 429 -30.87 11.26 4.71
C VAL A 429 -29.73 12.29 4.52
N ALA A 430 -28.66 11.92 3.83
CA ALA A 430 -27.62 12.87 3.43
C ALA A 430 -28.15 13.94 2.46
N VAL A 431 -28.90 13.54 1.43
CA VAL A 431 -29.53 14.45 0.45
C VAL A 431 -30.58 15.36 1.11
N GLU A 432 -31.38 14.86 2.04
CA GLU A 432 -32.35 15.64 2.83
C GLU A 432 -31.66 16.71 3.69
N LEU A 433 -30.59 16.34 4.40
CA LEU A 433 -29.82 17.28 5.22
C LEU A 433 -29.11 18.33 4.36
N LEU A 434 -28.57 17.93 3.21
CA LEU A 434 -27.92 18.83 2.25
C LEU A 434 -28.94 19.81 1.63
N SER A 435 -30.02 19.33 1.00
CA SER A 435 -31.06 20.21 0.42
C SER A 435 -31.66 21.18 1.44
N LYS A 436 -31.92 20.70 2.67
CA LYS A 436 -32.38 21.57 3.76
C LYS A 436 -31.35 22.64 4.11
N ARG A 437 -30.05 22.32 4.08
CA ARG A 437 -28.97 23.29 4.31
C ARG A 437 -28.79 24.25 3.13
N THR A 438 -28.90 23.80 1.88
CA THR A 438 -28.89 24.68 0.70
C THR A 438 -30.05 25.67 0.76
N THR A 439 -31.26 25.20 1.10
CA THR A 439 -32.44 26.04 1.29
C THR A 439 -32.20 27.11 2.37
N GLN A 440 -31.70 26.73 3.55
CA GLN A 440 -31.34 27.69 4.61
C GLN A 440 -30.30 28.73 4.17
N LEU A 441 -29.34 28.36 3.32
CA LEU A 441 -28.33 29.28 2.82
C LEU A 441 -28.90 30.21 1.75
N SER A 442 -29.77 29.71 0.85
CA SER A 442 -30.50 30.55 -0.10
C SER A 442 -31.43 31.54 0.61
N ASP A 443 -32.18 31.09 1.61
CA ASP A 443 -33.05 31.95 2.44
C ASP A 443 -32.23 33.03 3.17
N PHE A 444 -31.04 32.68 3.68
CA PHE A 444 -30.13 33.64 4.32
C PHE A 444 -29.54 34.65 3.34
N VAL A 445 -29.11 34.21 2.15
CA VAL A 445 -28.59 35.08 1.08
C VAL A 445 -29.65 36.10 0.65
N LEU A 446 -30.88 35.64 0.39
CA LEU A 446 -32.02 36.50 0.06
C LEU A 446 -32.39 37.46 1.21
N ALA A 447 -32.34 37.00 2.46
CA ALA A 447 -32.61 37.84 3.63
C ALA A 447 -31.55 38.95 3.86
N ASN A 448 -30.37 38.84 3.26
CA ASN A 448 -29.34 39.89 3.26
C ASN A 448 -29.35 40.74 1.97
N GLY A 449 -30.37 40.60 1.12
CA GLY A 449 -30.51 41.38 -0.11
C GLY A 449 -29.57 40.98 -1.25
N LEU A 450 -29.00 39.77 -1.19
CA LEU A 450 -28.13 39.22 -2.23
C LEU A 450 -28.87 38.14 -3.03
N GLU A 451 -28.54 37.98 -4.30
CA GLU A 451 -29.09 36.90 -5.13
C GLU A 451 -28.23 35.62 -5.00
N PRO A 452 -28.85 34.43 -4.89
CA PRO A 452 -28.12 33.16 -4.99
C PRO A 452 -27.49 33.01 -6.38
N PRO A 453 -26.24 32.51 -6.50
CA PRO A 453 -25.60 32.31 -7.80
C PRO A 453 -26.42 31.39 -8.70
N ALA A 454 -26.51 31.75 -9.98
CA ALA A 454 -27.21 30.95 -10.98
C ALA A 454 -26.62 29.55 -11.09
N MET A 455 -27.48 28.54 -11.21
CA MET A 455 -27.08 27.17 -11.48
C MET A 455 -27.07 26.94 -12.98
N ASP A 456 -25.96 26.39 -13.49
CA ASP A 456 -25.82 25.96 -14.88
C ASP A 456 -26.95 25.00 -15.32
N GLU A 457 -27.36 25.07 -16.59
CA GLU A 457 -28.53 24.33 -17.10
C GLU A 457 -28.29 22.81 -17.19
N ASP A 458 -27.08 22.38 -17.56
CA ASP A 458 -26.72 20.96 -17.57
C ASP A 458 -26.58 20.42 -16.14
N ALA A 459 -26.00 21.20 -15.22
CA ALA A 459 -25.95 20.88 -13.80
C ALA A 459 -27.36 20.79 -13.17
N ALA A 460 -28.27 21.72 -13.49
CA ALA A 460 -29.65 21.70 -13.04
C ALA A 460 -30.43 20.51 -13.62
N THR A 461 -30.18 20.16 -14.88
CA THR A 461 -30.75 18.99 -15.55
C THR A 461 -30.24 17.68 -14.95
N ALA A 462 -28.94 17.57 -14.67
CA ALA A 462 -28.33 16.42 -14.00
C ALA A 462 -28.81 16.27 -12.56
N LEU A 463 -28.93 17.38 -11.81
CA LEU A 463 -29.50 17.40 -10.46
C LEU A 463 -30.96 16.94 -10.47
N THR A 464 -31.77 17.42 -11.41
CA THR A 464 -33.19 17.03 -11.54
C THR A 464 -33.32 15.53 -11.83
N LYS A 465 -32.60 15.02 -12.84
CA LYS A 465 -32.54 13.56 -13.16
C LYS A 465 -32.10 12.73 -11.96
N THR A 466 -31.12 13.21 -11.18
CA THR A 466 -30.62 12.52 -9.97
C THR A 466 -31.66 12.52 -8.85
N MET A 467 -32.33 13.65 -8.60
CA MET A 467 -33.38 13.75 -7.58
C MET A 467 -34.60 12.89 -7.95
N ASP A 468 -35.01 12.84 -9.22
CA ASP A 468 -36.08 11.94 -9.67
C ASP A 468 -35.69 10.46 -9.55
N GLY A 469 -34.45 10.10 -9.91
CA GLY A 469 -33.92 8.74 -9.71
C GLY A 469 -33.96 8.29 -8.25
N LEU A 470 -33.72 9.21 -7.30
CA LEU A 470 -33.84 8.96 -5.87
C LEU A 470 -35.30 9.00 -5.34
N LYS A 471 -36.27 9.45 -6.14
CA LYS A 471 -37.67 9.80 -5.77
C LYS A 471 -37.76 10.96 -4.78
N MET A 472 -36.92 11.97 -4.94
CA MET A 472 -36.69 13.09 -4.01
C MET A 472 -36.80 14.48 -4.65
N SER A 473 -37.36 14.60 -5.86
CA SER A 473 -37.59 15.88 -6.55
C SER A 473 -38.48 16.87 -5.80
N HIS A 474 -39.21 16.44 -4.77
CA HIS A 474 -39.86 17.32 -3.79
C HIS A 474 -38.88 18.17 -2.95
N LEU A 475 -37.57 17.89 -3.02
CA LEU A 475 -36.49 18.64 -2.37
C LEU A 475 -35.70 19.54 -3.34
N LEU A 476 -36.13 19.65 -4.60
CA LEU A 476 -35.58 20.65 -5.52
C LEU A 476 -35.98 22.07 -5.07
N PRO A 477 -35.04 23.04 -5.05
CA PRO A 477 -35.29 24.41 -4.63
C PRO A 477 -36.26 25.12 -5.59
N ARG A 478 -36.93 26.17 -5.08
CA ARG A 478 -38.09 26.80 -5.75
C ARG A 478 -37.79 27.35 -7.15
N ASN A 479 -36.59 27.89 -7.36
CA ASN A 479 -36.12 28.40 -8.65
C ASN A 479 -36.10 27.31 -9.75
N ILE A 480 -35.69 26.09 -9.43
CA ILE A 480 -35.60 24.99 -10.42
C ILE A 480 -37.00 24.43 -10.78
N ARG A 481 -38.00 24.55 -9.91
CA ARG A 481 -39.35 24.02 -10.20
C ARG A 481 -40.12 24.78 -11.29
N ALA A 482 -39.75 26.02 -11.58
CA ALA A 482 -40.50 26.92 -12.46
C ALA A 482 -40.45 26.54 -13.95
N SER A 483 -39.45 25.77 -14.38
CA SER A 483 -39.20 25.42 -15.79
C SER A 483 -39.93 24.16 -16.29
N SER A 484 -40.74 23.51 -15.44
CA SER A 484 -41.48 22.29 -15.82
C SER A 484 -42.88 22.60 -16.38
N PRO A 485 -43.25 22.11 -17.59
CA PRO A 485 -44.52 22.45 -18.22
C PRO A 485 -45.70 21.82 -17.48
N ARG A 486 -46.78 22.60 -17.27
CA ARG A 486 -48.01 22.11 -16.65
C ARG A 486 -48.68 21.03 -17.52
N PRO A 487 -49.17 19.93 -16.94
CA PRO A 487 -50.07 19.02 -17.65
C PRO A 487 -51.39 19.73 -17.99
N LEU A 488 -51.93 19.46 -19.17
CA LEU A 488 -53.21 19.99 -19.63
C LEU A 488 -54.37 19.43 -18.79
N LEU A 489 -55.28 20.30 -18.35
CA LEU A 489 -56.56 19.92 -17.76
C LEU A 489 -57.56 19.49 -18.84
N PRO A 490 -58.51 18.59 -18.53
CA PRO A 490 -59.58 18.23 -19.46
C PRO A 490 -60.51 19.44 -19.73
N PRO A 491 -61.18 19.48 -20.89
CA PRO A 491 -62.07 20.59 -21.24
C PRO A 491 -63.30 20.64 -20.34
N ILE A 492 -63.62 21.85 -19.86
CA ILE A 492 -64.86 22.15 -19.13
C ILE A 492 -65.96 22.50 -20.15
N SER A 493 -67.21 22.12 -19.87
CA SER A 493 -68.36 22.35 -20.75
C SER A 493 -68.72 23.84 -20.88
N PRO A 494 -69.27 24.27 -22.03
CA PRO A 494 -69.51 25.69 -22.33
C PRO A 494 -70.79 26.22 -21.65
N ASP A 495 -70.72 26.52 -20.34
CA ASP A 495 -71.86 27.11 -19.61
C ASP A 495 -71.48 28.13 -18.50
N GLN A 496 -70.19 28.48 -18.36
CA GLN A 496 -69.73 29.43 -17.33
C GLN A 496 -68.81 30.53 -17.90
N GLN A 497 -69.37 31.33 -18.81
CA GLN A 497 -68.83 32.64 -19.17
C GLN A 497 -69.80 33.77 -18.80
N ARG A 498 -69.78 34.23 -17.53
CA ARG A 498 -70.08 35.63 -17.13
C ARG A 498 -69.87 35.85 -15.64
N ALA A 499 -69.53 37.10 -15.31
CA ALA A 499 -69.15 37.60 -13.98
C ALA A 499 -67.81 37.02 -13.45
N GLU A 500 -66.98 37.76 -12.71
CA GLU A 500 -67.13 39.11 -12.15
C GLU A 500 -66.10 40.12 -12.70
N ASN A 501 -66.19 41.38 -12.26
CA ASN A 501 -65.55 42.55 -12.88
C ASN A 501 -64.90 43.47 -11.82
N LEU A 502 -63.68 43.96 -12.10
CA LEU A 502 -63.16 45.29 -11.69
C LEU A 502 -62.88 45.54 -10.17
N PRO A 503 -62.22 46.66 -9.76
CA PRO A 503 -61.14 47.46 -10.39
C PRO A 503 -59.98 47.89 -9.42
N PHE A 504 -59.13 48.82 -9.91
CA PHE A 504 -58.19 49.75 -9.23
C PHE A 504 -56.72 49.33 -9.04
N PRO A 505 -55.76 50.30 -9.08
CA PRO A 505 -55.71 51.53 -9.88
C PRO A 505 -54.40 51.75 -10.67
N SER A 506 -54.41 52.78 -11.53
CA SER A 506 -53.34 53.21 -12.45
C SER A 506 -52.19 54.02 -11.81
N GLN A 507 -51.00 53.95 -12.40
CA GLN A 507 -49.97 55.00 -12.31
C GLN A 507 -50.11 56.03 -13.45
N PRO A 508 -49.74 57.31 -13.26
CA PRO A 508 -49.25 58.19 -14.32
C PRO A 508 -47.75 57.94 -14.55
N ASP A 509 -47.17 57.81 -15.75
CA ASP A 509 -47.27 58.57 -17.02
C ASP A 509 -46.19 59.68 -17.13
N LEU A 510 -45.17 59.45 -17.98
CA LEU A 510 -44.63 60.41 -18.96
C LEU A 510 -43.43 59.85 -19.79
N GLN A 511 -43.78 59.30 -20.95
CA GLN A 511 -43.15 59.30 -22.30
C GLN A 511 -41.61 59.41 -22.53
N ALA A 512 -41.17 58.77 -23.62
CA ALA A 512 -39.79 58.68 -24.11
C ALA A 512 -39.42 59.73 -25.19
N PRO A 513 -38.20 59.65 -25.77
CA PRO A 513 -38.13 59.59 -27.23
C PRO A 513 -37.38 58.36 -27.78
N THR A 514 -37.65 58.05 -29.04
CA THR A 514 -37.16 56.89 -29.81
C THR A 514 -35.87 57.14 -30.58
N TYR A 515 -35.09 56.08 -30.86
CA TYR A 515 -34.34 55.98 -32.12
C TYR A 515 -34.15 54.52 -32.57
N GLU A 516 -34.09 54.28 -33.88
CA GLU A 516 -33.96 52.94 -34.49
C GLU A 516 -32.51 52.56 -34.83
N PRO A 517 -32.15 51.25 -34.91
CA PRO A 517 -30.83 50.80 -35.29
C PRO A 517 -30.67 50.60 -36.83
N PRO A 518 -29.61 51.14 -37.47
CA PRO A 518 -29.28 50.83 -38.86
C PRO A 518 -28.48 49.52 -38.98
N SER A 519 -28.72 48.77 -40.06
CA SER A 519 -28.04 47.50 -40.36
C SER A 519 -26.63 47.68 -40.95
N ILE A 520 -25.73 46.73 -40.71
CA ILE A 520 -24.43 46.62 -41.40
C ILE A 520 -24.25 45.19 -41.94
N GLN A 521 -23.65 45.06 -43.12
CA GLN A 521 -23.52 43.81 -43.88
C GLN A 521 -22.09 43.22 -43.83
N LEU A 522 -21.99 41.91 -44.05
CA LEU A 522 -20.74 41.19 -44.31
C LEU A 522 -20.25 41.40 -45.76
N PRO A 523 -18.91 41.48 -45.97
CA PRO A 523 -18.29 41.15 -47.26
C PRO A 523 -17.26 40.00 -47.18
N HIS A 524 -16.79 39.55 -48.34
CA HIS A 524 -16.05 38.29 -48.53
C HIS A 524 -14.51 38.40 -48.52
N SER A 525 -13.86 37.23 -48.55
CA SER A 525 -12.42 37.00 -48.73
C SER A 525 -11.88 37.30 -50.15
N PRO A 526 -10.57 37.61 -50.30
CA PRO A 526 -9.87 37.59 -51.60
C PRO A 526 -8.70 36.57 -51.68
N GLN A 527 -8.20 36.32 -52.90
CA GLN A 527 -6.96 35.57 -53.20
C GLN A 527 -6.01 36.40 -54.11
N ASN A 528 -4.71 36.42 -53.78
CA ASN A 528 -3.50 36.48 -54.64
C ASN A 528 -3.29 37.50 -55.80
N ILE A 529 -2.01 37.54 -56.27
CA ILE A 529 -1.42 38.22 -57.46
C ILE A 529 -0.95 39.69 -57.19
N GLY A 530 0.24 40.18 -57.59
CA GLY A 530 1.40 39.65 -58.37
C GLY A 530 2.44 40.79 -58.65
N ILE A 531 3.56 40.70 -59.41
CA ILE A 531 4.40 39.66 -60.06
C ILE A 531 5.71 40.32 -60.60
N THR A 532 6.94 39.85 -60.28
CA THR A 532 8.19 39.94 -61.12
C THR A 532 9.32 39.07 -60.52
N SER A 533 9.82 37.99 -61.17
CA SER A 533 10.88 37.90 -62.22
C SER A 533 12.33 37.93 -61.66
N LYS A 534 13.29 37.06 -62.00
CA LYS A 534 13.58 36.29 -63.25
C LYS A 534 14.26 34.91 -63.03
N ASN A 535 14.12 34.01 -64.02
CA ASN A 535 15.01 32.89 -64.48
C ASN A 535 15.49 31.80 -63.48
N GLY A 536 15.53 30.50 -63.84
CA GLY A 536 14.99 29.81 -65.03
C GLY A 536 15.58 28.38 -65.26
N GLN A 537 14.88 27.57 -66.08
CA GLN A 537 15.26 26.22 -66.63
C GLN A 537 15.34 25.04 -65.64
N ALA A 538 14.96 23.79 -65.96
CA ALA A 538 14.07 23.24 -67.01
C ALA A 538 13.68 21.76 -66.71
N GLN A 539 12.51 21.29 -67.23
CA GLN A 539 12.16 19.97 -67.87
C GLN A 539 12.82 18.64 -67.38
N TYR A 540 12.28 17.40 -67.42
CA TYR A 540 11.05 16.69 -67.85
C TYR A 540 11.16 15.23 -67.25
N ASN A 541 10.29 14.19 -67.34
CA ASN A 541 8.99 13.91 -68.00
C ASN A 541 8.18 12.84 -67.18
N VAL A 542 7.33 11.99 -67.80
CA VAL A 542 6.57 10.86 -67.19
C VAL A 542 6.73 9.55 -68.01
N PHE A 543 6.37 8.39 -67.42
CA PHE A 543 6.15 7.04 -68.00
C PHE A 543 7.35 6.13 -68.35
N SER A 544 7.44 4.92 -67.74
CA SER A 544 7.21 3.59 -68.38
C SER A 544 7.83 2.40 -67.62
N GLU A 545 7.07 1.31 -67.44
CA GLU A 545 7.57 -0.08 -67.28
C GLU A 545 7.82 -0.70 -68.70
N PRO A 546 8.18 -2.01 -68.90
CA PRO A 546 8.57 -3.07 -67.96
C PRO A 546 9.88 -3.83 -68.35
N LEU A 547 10.29 -4.82 -67.55
CA LEU A 547 10.58 -6.20 -68.00
C LEU A 547 11.08 -7.13 -66.87
N ALA A 548 10.49 -8.32 -66.80
CA ALA A 548 10.93 -9.54 -66.10
C ALA A 548 11.03 -10.67 -67.17
N PRO A 549 11.35 -11.97 -66.90
CA PRO A 549 11.54 -12.73 -65.64
C PRO A 549 13.01 -13.25 -65.51
N GLU A 550 13.46 -14.13 -64.60
CA GLU A 550 13.08 -15.50 -64.17
C GLU A 550 13.91 -15.87 -62.88
N VAL A 551 13.69 -16.90 -62.04
CA VAL A 551 12.62 -17.91 -61.79
C VAL A 551 12.83 -18.53 -60.37
N LEU A 552 11.72 -18.79 -59.64
CA LEU A 552 11.34 -19.89 -58.70
C LEU A 552 12.44 -20.80 -58.02
N MET A 553 12.26 -21.42 -56.84
CA MET A 553 11.21 -21.41 -55.80
C MET A 553 11.71 -22.00 -54.45
N ASN A 554 11.01 -21.65 -53.36
CA ASN A 554 10.61 -22.46 -52.18
C ASN A 554 11.46 -23.60 -51.56
N SER A 555 11.30 -23.64 -50.22
CA SER A 555 10.94 -24.80 -49.36
C SER A 555 11.99 -25.61 -48.56
N GLU A 556 11.49 -25.94 -47.36
CA GLU A 556 11.67 -27.16 -46.56
C GLU A 556 12.72 -27.30 -45.44
N PHE A 557 12.29 -28.12 -44.47
CA PHE A 557 12.91 -28.47 -43.19
C PHE A 557 13.51 -29.87 -43.34
N SER A 558 14.74 -30.12 -42.88
CA SER A 558 15.11 -31.44 -42.36
C SER A 558 16.33 -31.36 -41.46
N LEU A 559 16.42 -32.28 -40.49
CA LEU A 559 17.65 -32.64 -39.81
C LEU A 559 18.42 -33.67 -40.66
N SER A 560 19.74 -33.73 -40.48
CA SER A 560 20.46 -34.99 -40.20
C SER A 560 21.90 -34.71 -39.75
N ASP A 561 22.37 -35.46 -38.77
CA ASP A 561 23.71 -35.33 -38.19
C ASP A 561 24.85 -35.72 -39.12
N GLN A 562 26.06 -35.23 -38.82
CA GLN A 562 27.23 -36.11 -38.73
C GLN A 562 28.19 -35.64 -37.64
N ILE A 563 28.97 -36.57 -37.10
CA ILE A 563 29.63 -36.52 -35.78
C ILE A 563 31.13 -36.75 -35.98
N ASP A 564 32.00 -36.02 -35.25
CA ASP A 564 33.11 -36.69 -34.56
C ASP A 564 33.74 -35.95 -33.36
N HIS A 565 34.47 -36.74 -32.57
CA HIS A 565 35.14 -36.53 -31.27
C HIS A 565 36.02 -35.25 -31.10
N SER A 566 36.46 -34.80 -29.90
CA SER A 566 36.54 -35.40 -28.54
C SER A 566 36.55 -34.35 -27.39
N LEU A 567 36.31 -34.79 -26.13
CA LEU A 567 36.45 -34.02 -24.87
C LEU A 567 37.95 -33.80 -24.46
N PRO A 568 38.25 -32.95 -23.44
CA PRO A 568 38.23 -33.41 -22.03
C PRO A 568 37.58 -32.43 -21.02
N ASP A 569 37.42 -32.89 -19.78
CA ASP A 569 36.73 -32.22 -18.66
C ASP A 569 37.52 -31.08 -17.98
N TRP A 570 36.81 -30.26 -17.18
CA TRP A 570 37.39 -29.55 -16.03
C TRP A 570 36.59 -29.80 -14.75
N ASN A 571 37.30 -30.14 -13.67
CA ASN A 571 36.76 -30.63 -12.39
C ASN A 571 37.00 -29.59 -11.27
N TRP A 572 35.94 -29.14 -10.59
CA TRP A 572 35.99 -28.07 -9.57
C TRP A 572 36.56 -28.49 -8.21
N ASN A 573 37.55 -29.38 -8.17
CA ASN A 573 38.23 -29.84 -6.94
C ASN A 573 39.70 -29.41 -6.82
N GLU A 574 40.30 -28.75 -7.82
CA GLU A 574 41.70 -28.29 -7.77
C GLU A 574 41.83 -26.78 -7.55
N LEU A 575 41.61 -26.32 -6.30
CA LEU A 575 42.26 -25.11 -5.78
C LEU A 575 42.30 -25.03 -4.23
N ALA A 576 42.29 -26.19 -3.55
CA ALA A 576 42.41 -26.27 -2.08
C ALA A 576 43.87 -26.22 -1.55
N ASP A 577 44.86 -26.34 -2.44
CA ASP A 577 46.29 -26.55 -2.09
C ASP A 577 47.20 -25.31 -2.30
N ILE A 578 46.72 -24.12 -1.93
CA ILE A 578 47.62 -22.96 -1.67
C ILE A 578 47.30 -22.30 -0.31
N THR A 579 46.81 -23.07 0.67
CA THR A 579 46.39 -22.53 1.99
C THR A 579 46.93 -23.29 3.21
N SER A 580 48.12 -23.88 3.14
CA SER A 580 48.77 -24.47 4.33
C SER A 580 50.31 -24.50 4.33
N SER A 581 50.98 -23.34 4.24
CA SER A 581 52.35 -23.15 4.79
C SER A 581 52.79 -21.68 4.84
N ILE A 582 52.45 -20.98 5.92
CA ILE A 582 53.31 -20.03 6.66
C ILE A 582 52.61 -19.78 8.01
N HIS A 583 53.35 -19.87 9.10
CA HIS A 583 52.79 -19.69 10.45
C HIS A 583 53.82 -18.98 11.34
N GLN A 584 53.30 -18.23 12.32
CA GLN A 584 53.98 -17.50 13.39
C GLN A 584 54.49 -16.06 13.13
N PRO A 585 54.57 -15.20 14.18
CA PRO A 585 54.62 -13.74 14.06
C PRO A 585 55.87 -13.08 14.67
N TYR A 586 56.06 -11.77 14.43
CA TYR A 586 56.73 -10.86 15.39
C TYR A 586 56.22 -9.41 15.24
N THR A 587 56.72 -8.47 16.06
CA THR A 587 56.01 -7.24 16.48
C THR A 587 56.78 -5.92 16.27
N ARG A 588 56.02 -4.82 16.05
CA ARG A 588 56.46 -3.39 16.12
C ARG A 588 57.53 -2.97 15.07
N THR A 589 57.80 -1.69 14.76
CA THR A 589 57.37 -0.38 15.33
C THR A 589 57.40 0.73 14.26
N GLY A 590 56.52 1.73 14.35
CA GLY A 590 56.64 3.03 13.65
C GLY A 590 56.22 3.04 12.16
N MET A 591 55.88 4.18 11.56
CA MET A 591 55.84 5.57 12.08
C MET A 591 54.55 6.29 11.64
N ASP A 592 53.92 7.03 12.54
CA ASP A 592 53.01 8.12 12.18
C ASP A 592 53.84 9.35 11.75
N ALA A 593 53.65 9.88 10.54
CA ALA A 593 53.88 11.28 10.15
C ALA A 593 53.59 11.51 8.65
N MET A 594 53.17 12.74 8.30
CA MET A 594 52.99 13.29 6.94
C MET A 594 51.88 12.58 6.11
N PHE A 595 50.81 13.25 5.65
CA PHE A 595 50.68 14.67 5.33
C PHE A 595 49.50 15.37 6.01
N GLU A 596 49.80 16.41 6.79
CA GLU A 596 49.01 17.65 6.78
C GLU A 596 49.67 18.63 5.78
N GLY A 597 48.97 19.68 5.33
CA GLY A 597 49.67 20.90 4.89
C GLY A 597 49.43 21.49 3.49
N ARG A 598 48.15 21.78 3.14
CA ARG A 598 47.73 22.95 2.32
C ARG A 598 48.15 23.03 0.81
N PRO A 599 47.54 23.96 0.03
CA PRO A 599 47.67 24.04 -1.43
C PRO A 599 48.68 25.12 -1.89
N ASP A 600 49.01 25.16 -3.20
CA ASP A 600 48.61 26.29 -4.06
C ASP A 600 48.97 26.14 -5.56
N VAL A 601 48.21 26.86 -6.41
CA VAL A 601 48.54 27.44 -7.74
C VAL A 601 49.19 26.55 -8.82
N PHE A 602 48.45 26.35 -9.92
CA PHE A 602 49.04 26.11 -11.26
C PHE A 602 49.36 27.44 -11.96
N ASN A 603 50.56 27.55 -12.54
CA ASN A 603 50.91 28.61 -13.49
C ASN A 603 51.89 28.04 -14.54
N HIS A 604 51.60 28.26 -15.83
CA HIS A 604 52.50 27.95 -16.96
C HIS A 604 53.30 29.23 -17.35
N PRO A 605 54.29 29.18 -18.28
CA PRO A 605 54.99 28.05 -18.91
C PRO A 605 56.54 28.12 -18.76
N GLY A 606 57.30 27.17 -19.32
CA GLY A 606 58.77 27.30 -19.47
C GLY A 606 59.47 26.13 -20.19
N ASN A 607 60.35 26.45 -21.15
CA ASN A 607 61.26 25.50 -21.83
C ASN A 607 62.56 25.26 -21.04
N SER A 608 63.16 24.06 -21.13
CA SER A 608 64.57 23.87 -21.57
C SER A 608 65.05 22.39 -21.55
N ASP A 609 65.26 21.83 -22.75
CA ASP A 609 66.39 21.00 -23.26
C ASP A 609 67.23 20.00 -22.43
N SER A 610 67.89 19.10 -23.19
CA SER A 610 68.98 18.13 -22.90
C SER A 610 68.57 16.75 -22.33
N ASP A 611 68.66 15.62 -23.08
CA ASP A 611 69.84 14.81 -23.55
C ASP A 611 70.35 13.83 -22.46
N GLN A 612 70.67 12.53 -22.69
CA GLN A 612 70.89 11.65 -23.87
C GLN A 612 70.36 10.21 -23.56
N GLY A 613 70.35 9.16 -24.41
CA GLY A 613 70.64 8.98 -25.84
C GLY A 613 70.98 7.50 -26.22
N ALA A 614 70.41 6.99 -27.32
CA ALA A 614 70.60 5.68 -28.01
C ALA A 614 70.24 4.35 -27.23
N SER A 615 69.55 3.30 -27.74
CA SER A 615 69.16 2.75 -29.08
C SER A 615 70.09 1.64 -29.65
N PRO A 616 69.65 0.80 -30.64
CA PRO A 616 68.31 0.18 -30.86
C PRO A 616 68.34 -1.29 -31.40
N CYS A 617 67.20 -2.01 -31.42
CA CYS A 617 66.88 -3.13 -32.35
C CYS A 617 65.41 -3.59 -32.15
N SER A 618 64.56 -3.92 -33.13
CA SER A 618 64.50 -3.63 -34.59
C SER A 618 63.01 -3.61 -35.03
N GLN A 619 62.71 -3.14 -36.25
CA GLN A 619 61.35 -2.81 -36.71
C GLN A 619 60.56 -4.01 -37.25
N THR A 620 59.23 -3.97 -37.07
CA THR A 620 58.27 -4.36 -38.11
C THR A 620 57.25 -3.24 -38.30
N ASN A 621 56.82 -3.00 -39.54
CA ASN A 621 56.00 -1.84 -39.87
C ASN A 621 54.51 -2.07 -39.54
N SER A 622 53.90 -1.14 -38.80
CA SER A 622 52.48 -0.83 -38.91
C SER A 622 52.31 0.69 -39.00
N SER A 623 51.30 1.15 -39.73
CA SER A 623 51.21 2.54 -40.19
C SER A 623 50.41 3.44 -39.26
N SER A 624 51.06 4.49 -38.74
CA SER A 624 50.50 5.83 -38.53
C SER A 624 49.08 5.93 -37.92
N VAL A 625 48.93 5.59 -36.64
CA VAL A 625 47.80 6.04 -35.81
C VAL A 625 48.31 6.55 -34.45
N ASP A 626 49.19 7.54 -34.48
CA ASP A 626 49.71 8.23 -33.29
C ASP A 626 49.67 9.76 -33.49
N SER A 627 48.54 10.25 -34.03
CA SER A 627 48.26 11.68 -34.06
C SER A 627 47.88 12.19 -32.67
N GLU A 628 47.94 13.50 -32.49
CA GLU A 628 47.50 14.15 -31.25
C GLU A 628 46.01 13.88 -30.99
N ASP A 629 45.20 13.78 -32.05
CA ASP A 629 43.78 13.39 -31.99
C ASP A 629 43.60 11.94 -31.51
N ALA A 630 44.45 11.01 -31.96
CA ALA A 630 44.40 9.62 -31.51
C ALA A 630 44.70 9.53 -29.99
N ARG A 631 45.70 10.27 -29.50
CA ARG A 631 45.97 10.36 -28.06
C ARG A 631 44.85 11.09 -27.30
N ARG A 632 44.22 12.11 -27.90
CA ARG A 632 43.07 12.81 -27.32
C ARG A 632 41.83 11.92 -27.22
N LEU A 633 41.57 11.08 -28.22
CA LEU A 633 40.49 10.08 -28.21
C LEU A 633 40.76 8.96 -27.21
N ILE A 634 42.01 8.49 -27.11
CA ILE A 634 42.44 7.56 -26.04
C ILE A 634 42.30 8.21 -24.67
N GLY A 635 42.61 9.50 -24.53
CA GLY A 635 42.39 10.29 -23.32
C GLY A 635 40.91 10.33 -22.92
N LEU A 636 40.02 10.72 -23.85
CA LEU A 636 38.57 10.71 -23.63
C LEU A 636 38.03 9.32 -23.23
N LEU A 637 38.58 8.24 -23.78
CA LEU A 637 38.22 6.85 -23.43
C LEU A 637 38.86 6.35 -22.13
N SER A 638 39.91 7.01 -21.62
CA SER A 638 40.69 6.59 -20.46
C SER A 638 40.47 7.45 -19.21
N ASP A 639 40.01 8.69 -19.35
CA ASP A 639 39.64 9.58 -18.25
C ASP A 639 38.33 9.11 -17.61
N ARG A 640 38.46 8.34 -16.53
CA ARG A 640 37.32 7.73 -15.79
C ARG A 640 36.57 8.71 -14.88
N MET A 641 36.41 9.95 -15.32
CA MET A 641 35.59 10.96 -14.67
C MET A 641 34.29 11.12 -15.45
N GLY A 642 33.14 10.98 -14.78
CA GLY A 642 31.84 11.26 -15.40
C GLY A 642 31.74 12.75 -15.77
N SER A 643 31.09 13.08 -16.88
CA SER A 643 30.98 14.45 -17.37
C SER A 643 29.63 15.09 -17.04
N LEU A 644 29.67 16.40 -16.81
CA LEU A 644 28.50 17.25 -16.62
C LEU A 644 28.11 17.83 -17.97
N GLN A 645 26.93 17.48 -18.48
CA GLN A 645 26.42 18.01 -19.74
C GLN A 645 25.41 19.12 -19.49
N ILE A 646 25.53 20.19 -20.28
CA ILE A 646 24.68 21.38 -20.23
C ILE A 646 23.83 21.37 -21.50
N GLU A 647 22.65 20.74 -21.44
CA GLU A 647 21.78 20.59 -22.61
C GLU A 647 21.15 21.93 -23.05
N SER A 648 21.03 22.87 -22.11
CA SER A 648 20.48 24.22 -22.28
C SER A 648 20.81 25.07 -21.05
N PRO A 649 20.73 26.42 -21.10
CA PRO A 649 20.92 27.24 -19.91
C PRO A 649 20.03 26.77 -18.74
N GLY A 650 20.65 26.47 -17.60
CA GLY A 650 19.98 25.95 -16.39
C GLY A 650 19.63 24.45 -16.39
N LYS A 651 19.73 23.73 -17.52
CA LYS A 651 19.49 22.27 -17.59
C LYS A 651 20.80 21.49 -17.64
N PHE A 652 21.02 20.69 -16.61
CA PHE A 652 22.22 19.90 -16.39
C PHE A 652 21.89 18.42 -16.23
N ARG A 653 22.64 17.55 -16.91
CA ARG A 653 22.61 16.09 -16.70
C ARG A 653 24.00 15.55 -16.40
N PHE A 654 24.06 14.50 -15.58
CA PHE A 654 25.29 13.76 -15.31
C PHE A 654 25.29 12.41 -15.99
N TYR A 655 26.35 12.12 -16.75
CA TYR A 655 26.65 10.76 -17.19
C TYR A 655 27.92 10.26 -16.48
N GLY A 656 27.74 9.23 -15.65
CA GLY A 656 28.81 8.65 -14.83
C GLY A 656 29.80 7.80 -15.63
N PRO A 657 31.01 7.50 -15.10
CA PRO A 657 32.16 6.96 -15.85
C PRO A 657 31.99 5.57 -16.52
N THR A 658 30.82 4.94 -16.40
CA THR A 658 30.42 3.69 -17.08
C THR A 658 29.46 3.91 -18.25
N SER A 659 29.04 5.14 -18.53
CA SER A 659 28.19 5.50 -19.66
C SER A 659 29.01 5.99 -20.86
N ASN A 660 28.61 5.61 -22.08
CA ASN A 660 29.23 6.11 -23.30
C ASN A 660 28.80 7.56 -23.62
N PHE A 661 27.69 8.05 -23.05
CA PHE A 661 27.22 9.41 -23.29
C PHE A 661 28.19 10.47 -22.74
N ASN A 662 29.07 10.12 -21.81
CA ASN A 662 30.08 11.04 -21.26
C ASN A 662 31.00 11.63 -22.33
N LEU A 663 31.21 10.88 -23.42
CA LEU A 663 32.27 11.05 -24.42
C LEU A 663 31.91 12.05 -25.52
N ILE A 664 30.63 12.43 -25.62
CA ILE A 664 30.08 13.30 -26.66
C ILE A 664 29.06 14.25 -26.04
N ASP A 665 29.12 15.53 -26.38
CA ASP A 665 28.06 16.47 -26.00
C ASP A 665 26.77 16.07 -26.74
N MET A 666 25.77 15.60 -25.98
CA MET A 666 24.47 15.25 -26.56
C MET A 666 23.74 16.53 -27.02
N PRO A 667 23.27 16.62 -28.27
CA PRO A 667 22.48 17.75 -28.70
C PRO A 667 21.21 17.88 -27.85
N ALA A 668 20.83 19.12 -27.53
CA ALA A 668 19.60 19.43 -26.81
C ALA A 668 18.40 18.64 -27.40
N PRO A 669 17.53 18.02 -26.58
CA PRO A 669 16.42 17.20 -27.07
C PRO A 669 15.56 17.90 -28.14
N ASP A 670 15.38 19.22 -28.00
CA ASP A 670 14.63 20.07 -28.92
C ASP A 670 15.13 20.04 -30.37
N ASN A 671 16.40 19.69 -30.61
CA ASN A 671 17.00 19.63 -31.96
C ASN A 671 16.94 18.25 -32.62
N LEU A 672 16.60 17.18 -31.89
CA LEU A 672 16.63 15.80 -32.39
C LEU A 672 15.30 15.05 -32.19
N VAL A 673 14.52 15.44 -31.18
CA VAL A 673 13.27 14.76 -30.79
C VAL A 673 12.03 15.48 -31.33
N SER A 674 12.12 16.80 -31.57
CA SER A 674 11.02 17.66 -32.04
C SER A 674 10.47 17.32 -33.43
N GLN A 675 11.21 16.58 -34.27
CA GLN A 675 10.72 16.15 -35.58
C GLN A 675 9.76 14.95 -35.52
N TYR A 676 9.73 14.19 -34.41
CA TYR A 676 8.99 12.92 -34.33
C TYR A 676 8.21 12.69 -33.02
N THR A 677 8.37 13.54 -32.00
CA THR A 677 7.74 13.31 -30.69
C THR A 677 7.19 14.61 -30.10
N VAL A 678 5.89 14.62 -29.78
CA VAL A 678 5.25 15.72 -29.06
C VAL A 678 5.61 15.59 -27.57
N HIS A 679 6.56 16.37 -27.09
CA HIS A 679 6.83 16.49 -25.66
C HIS A 679 5.64 17.17 -24.97
N ARG A 680 5.10 16.50 -23.95
CA ARG A 680 4.10 17.08 -23.03
C ARG A 680 4.82 17.99 -22.05
N THR A 681 4.20 19.10 -21.66
CA THR A 681 4.75 20.00 -20.64
C THR A 681 3.69 20.41 -19.64
N VAL A 682 4.12 20.77 -18.42
CA VAL A 682 3.22 21.33 -17.40
C VAL A 682 2.54 22.62 -17.88
N ARG A 683 3.19 23.42 -18.73
CA ARG A 683 2.67 24.69 -19.25
C ARG A 683 1.63 24.50 -20.37
N SER A 684 1.75 23.44 -21.18
CA SER A 684 0.81 23.12 -22.28
C SER A 684 -0.31 22.17 -21.87
N ASP A 685 0.01 21.10 -21.14
CA ASP A 685 -0.89 19.96 -20.91
C ASP A 685 -1.44 19.91 -19.48
N GLY A 686 -0.75 20.55 -18.52
CA GLY A 686 -1.01 20.37 -17.08
C GLY A 686 -2.43 20.69 -16.65
N GLN A 687 -3.05 21.73 -17.22
CA GLN A 687 -4.42 22.12 -16.88
C GLN A 687 -5.46 21.10 -17.38
N ASP A 688 -5.38 20.67 -18.65
CA ASP A 688 -6.28 19.66 -19.24
C ASP A 688 -6.19 18.32 -18.48
N TYR A 689 -4.97 17.88 -18.12
CA TYR A 689 -4.77 16.70 -17.28
C TYR A 689 -5.43 16.84 -15.88
N MET A 690 -5.41 18.03 -15.27
CA MET A 690 -6.11 18.27 -14.01
C MET A 690 -7.64 18.38 -14.16
N ASP A 691 -8.15 18.96 -15.26
CA ASP A 691 -9.58 19.07 -15.53
C ASP A 691 -10.22 17.71 -15.83
N ARG A 692 -9.56 16.86 -16.64
CA ARG A 692 -9.95 15.46 -16.87
C ARG A 692 -10.08 14.63 -15.59
N LEU A 693 -9.34 14.99 -14.54
CA LEU A 693 -9.37 14.34 -13.22
C LEU A 693 -10.28 15.05 -12.20
N GLY A 694 -10.98 16.12 -12.58
CA GLY A 694 -11.87 16.90 -11.71
C GLY A 694 -11.13 17.66 -10.61
N ILE A 695 -9.88 18.04 -10.84
CA ILE A 695 -9.02 18.76 -9.87
C ILE A 695 -8.43 20.06 -10.44
N GLY A 696 -8.74 20.43 -11.68
CA GLY A 696 -8.23 21.65 -12.35
C GLY A 696 -8.82 22.97 -11.87
N ALA A 697 -9.79 22.95 -10.95
CA ALA A 697 -10.41 24.15 -10.37
C ALA A 697 -9.40 25.24 -9.94
N MET A 698 -9.70 26.49 -10.29
CA MET A 698 -8.88 27.65 -9.93
C MET A 698 -8.79 27.82 -8.41
N VAL A 699 -7.57 28.06 -7.93
CA VAL A 699 -7.28 28.31 -6.51
C VAL A 699 -7.25 29.83 -6.27
N PRO A 700 -7.98 30.36 -5.27
CA PRO A 700 -7.86 31.77 -4.87
C PRO A 700 -6.43 32.09 -4.39
N PRO A 701 -5.80 33.19 -4.85
CA PRO A 701 -4.42 33.52 -4.50
C PRO A 701 -4.16 33.63 -2.99
N GLU A 702 -5.15 34.09 -2.24
CA GLU A 702 -5.08 34.26 -0.78
C GLU A 702 -4.95 32.91 -0.06
N ILE A 703 -5.58 31.86 -0.61
CA ILE A 703 -5.48 30.49 -0.09
C ILE A 703 -4.12 29.89 -0.45
N GLU A 704 -3.66 30.11 -1.69
CA GLU A 704 -2.34 29.65 -2.14
C GLU A 704 -1.22 30.25 -1.26
N GLU A 705 -1.24 31.57 -1.05
CA GLU A 705 -0.28 32.29 -0.22
C GLU A 705 -0.34 31.85 1.24
N HIS A 706 -1.54 31.71 1.81
CA HIS A 706 -1.76 31.21 3.17
C HIS A 706 -1.16 29.80 3.38
N MET A 707 -1.36 28.88 2.44
CA MET A 707 -0.76 27.54 2.54
C MET A 707 0.76 27.56 2.33
N ALA A 708 1.28 28.41 1.44
CA ALA A 708 2.73 28.60 1.28
C ALA A 708 3.38 29.17 2.56
N ASN A 709 2.74 30.17 3.20
CA ASN A 709 3.19 30.73 4.47
C ASN A 709 3.19 29.66 5.60
N LEU A 710 2.16 28.81 5.69
CA LEU A 710 2.16 27.66 6.63
C LEU A 710 3.32 26.69 6.39
N TYR A 711 3.62 26.37 5.12
CA TYR A 711 4.76 25.52 4.76
C TYR A 711 6.12 26.15 5.15
N PHE A 712 6.36 27.40 4.77
CA PHE A 712 7.64 28.08 5.03
C PHE A 712 7.89 28.39 6.51
N SER A 713 6.86 28.61 7.34
CA SER A 713 7.06 28.79 8.79
C SER A 713 7.24 27.48 9.55
N TRP A 714 6.57 26.38 9.17
CA TRP A 714 6.45 25.19 10.04
C TRP A 714 7.04 23.88 9.50
N GLN A 715 7.19 23.75 8.18
CA GLN A 715 7.73 22.54 7.55
C GLN A 715 9.18 22.70 7.11
N ASP A 716 9.43 23.67 6.24
CA ASP A 716 10.71 23.85 5.56
C ASP A 716 11.89 24.07 6.54
N PRO A 717 11.76 24.85 7.64
CA PRO A 717 12.86 25.03 8.60
C PRO A 717 13.41 23.73 9.22
N ALA A 718 12.64 22.64 9.21
CA ALA A 718 13.04 21.34 9.74
C ALA A 718 13.53 20.32 8.68
N ILE A 719 13.27 20.56 7.38
CA ILE A 719 13.80 19.85 6.22
C ILE A 719 13.90 20.87 5.07
N HIS A 720 14.94 21.73 5.10
CA HIS A 720 15.05 22.88 4.22
C HIS A 720 15.35 22.44 2.79
N VAL A 721 14.38 22.60 1.90
CA VAL A 721 14.50 22.18 0.50
C VAL A 721 14.02 23.27 -0.47
N VAL A 722 13.30 24.28 -0.01
CA VAL A 722 12.88 25.43 -0.84
C VAL A 722 13.43 26.72 -0.23
N ASN A 723 14.40 27.34 -0.88
CA ASN A 723 14.75 28.73 -0.57
C ASN A 723 13.59 29.63 -1.03
N ARG A 724 12.99 30.39 -0.10
CA ARG A 724 11.78 31.17 -0.39
C ARG A 724 12.02 32.28 -1.41
N SER A 725 13.10 33.07 -1.30
CA SER A 725 13.32 34.20 -2.20
C SER A 725 13.53 33.75 -3.65
N VAL A 726 14.34 32.71 -3.87
CA VAL A 726 14.54 32.14 -5.21
C VAL A 726 13.23 31.51 -5.74
N TYR A 727 12.44 30.87 -4.88
CA TYR A 727 11.14 30.30 -5.26
C TYR A 727 10.12 31.36 -5.70
N GLU A 728 9.96 32.47 -4.95
CA GLU A 728 9.00 33.52 -5.32
C GLU A 728 9.47 34.29 -6.57
N GLU A 729 10.78 34.55 -6.74
CA GLU A 729 11.34 35.14 -7.98
C GLU A 729 11.12 34.22 -9.20
N ALA A 730 11.40 32.92 -9.04
CA ALA A 730 11.19 31.92 -10.08
C ALA A 730 9.69 31.73 -10.42
N LYS A 731 8.80 31.91 -9.43
CA LYS A 731 7.34 31.92 -9.58
C LYS A 731 6.86 33.14 -10.37
N ASP A 732 7.44 34.32 -10.15
CA ASP A 732 7.07 35.53 -10.89
C ASP A 732 7.54 35.45 -12.35
N LYS A 733 8.79 35.04 -12.59
CA LYS A 733 9.29 34.71 -13.95
C LYS A 733 8.39 33.71 -14.68
N TRP A 734 7.91 32.68 -13.97
CA TRP A 734 7.00 31.69 -14.54
C TRP A 734 5.64 32.27 -14.99
N LYS A 735 5.10 33.26 -14.27
CA LYS A 735 3.88 34.01 -14.66
C LYS A 735 4.12 34.84 -15.92
N ASP A 736 5.27 35.50 -16.01
CA ASP A 736 5.67 36.32 -17.16
C ASP A 736 6.01 35.49 -18.42
N GLY A 737 6.09 34.16 -18.27
CA GLY A 737 6.24 33.19 -19.37
C GLY A 737 7.61 32.52 -19.45
N GLU A 738 8.54 32.86 -18.56
CA GLU A 738 9.89 32.29 -18.50
C GLU A 738 9.88 31.00 -17.65
N ASP A 739 10.24 29.86 -18.24
CA ASP A 739 10.41 28.61 -17.51
C ASP A 739 11.77 28.57 -16.79
N THR A 740 11.75 28.33 -15.48
CA THR A 740 12.94 28.32 -14.62
C THR A 740 13.11 26.96 -13.92
N PRO A 741 14.33 26.54 -13.56
CA PRO A 741 14.53 25.25 -12.91
C PRO A 741 14.09 25.23 -11.43
N PHE A 742 13.80 26.38 -10.81
CA PHE A 742 13.53 26.53 -9.37
C PHE A 742 12.05 26.74 -9.00
N PHE A 743 11.17 26.84 -10.00
CA PHE A 743 9.72 26.84 -9.81
C PHE A 743 9.04 25.83 -10.74
N SER A 744 8.02 25.14 -10.24
CA SER A 744 7.11 24.35 -11.06
C SER A 744 5.73 24.30 -10.42
N LEU A 745 4.70 23.99 -11.22
CA LEU A 745 3.35 23.82 -10.66
C LEU A 745 3.26 22.57 -9.78
N ALA A 746 4.05 21.49 -10.02
CA ALA A 746 4.10 20.38 -9.08
C ALA A 746 4.70 20.81 -7.72
N LEU A 747 5.74 21.65 -7.72
CA LEU A 747 6.33 22.20 -6.50
C LEU A 747 5.35 23.10 -5.74
N LEU A 748 4.70 24.04 -6.43
CA LEU A 748 3.66 24.90 -5.84
C LEU A 748 2.55 24.08 -5.17
N ASN A 749 1.99 23.10 -5.88
CA ASN A 749 0.92 22.28 -5.34
C ASN A 749 1.44 21.34 -4.21
N ALA A 750 2.70 20.90 -4.24
CA ALA A 750 3.29 20.13 -3.15
C ALA A 750 3.45 20.99 -1.87
N ILE A 751 3.94 22.22 -2.01
CA ILE A 751 4.04 23.22 -0.94
C ILE A 751 2.67 23.46 -0.32
N CYS A 752 1.65 23.76 -1.14
CA CYS A 752 0.29 24.01 -0.67
C CYS A 752 -0.36 22.78 -0.02
N ALA A 753 -0.08 21.57 -0.52
CA ALA A 753 -0.56 20.32 0.09
C ALA A 753 -0.03 20.11 1.51
N LEU A 754 1.28 20.32 1.71
CA LEU A 754 1.91 20.14 3.00
C LEU A 754 1.62 21.32 3.95
N GLY A 755 1.48 22.53 3.43
CA GLY A 755 0.96 23.70 4.17
C GLY A 755 -0.46 23.46 4.70
N ALA A 756 -1.38 22.97 3.86
CA ALA A 756 -2.75 22.66 4.22
C ALA A 756 -2.90 21.51 5.25
N ALA A 757 -1.85 20.70 5.46
CA ALA A 757 -1.84 19.73 6.55
C ALA A 757 -1.67 20.38 7.94
N PHE A 758 -1.20 21.64 8.01
CA PHE A 758 -1.08 22.41 9.24
C PHE A 758 -2.28 23.31 9.54
N ASP A 759 -3.20 23.52 8.59
CA ASP A 759 -4.39 24.34 8.81
C ASP A 759 -5.31 23.74 9.88
N GLU A 760 -6.14 24.58 10.50
CA GLU A 760 -7.10 24.14 11.50
C GLU A 760 -8.31 23.44 10.88
N SER A 761 -8.67 23.76 9.63
CA SER A 761 -9.81 23.18 8.92
C SER A 761 -9.41 22.16 7.86
N ARG A 762 -10.11 21.01 7.84
CA ARG A 762 -9.93 19.99 6.78
C ARG A 762 -10.51 20.41 5.42
N TYR A 763 -11.39 21.42 5.41
CA TYR A 763 -12.09 21.95 4.23
C TYR A 763 -12.20 23.47 4.34
N HIS A 764 -11.85 24.23 3.29
CA HIS A 764 -11.93 25.70 3.33
C HIS A 764 -13.39 26.16 3.15
N PRO A 765 -13.89 27.16 3.92
CA PRO A 765 -15.30 27.56 3.87
C PRO A 765 -15.72 28.20 2.54
N THR A 766 -14.80 28.84 1.81
CA THR A 766 -15.06 29.49 0.51
C THR A 766 -14.54 28.69 -0.69
N PHE A 767 -13.71 27.67 -0.48
CA PHE A 767 -13.09 26.89 -1.55
C PHE A 767 -13.38 25.40 -1.35
N ILE A 768 -14.36 24.90 -2.10
CA ILE A 768 -15.02 23.62 -1.84
C ILE A 768 -14.29 22.49 -2.57
N THR A 769 -13.36 21.84 -1.88
CA THR A 769 -12.60 20.66 -2.39
C THR A 769 -13.32 19.32 -2.18
N PHE A 770 -14.50 19.31 -1.57
CA PHE A 770 -15.22 18.10 -1.15
C PHE A 770 -15.48 17.14 -2.32
N PRO A 771 -15.23 15.82 -2.21
CA PRO A 771 -14.94 15.07 -0.97
C PRO A 771 -13.47 15.06 -0.52
N ARG A 772 -12.53 15.65 -1.28
CA ARG A 772 -11.10 15.72 -0.91
C ARG A 772 -10.89 16.75 0.20
N SER A 773 -9.93 16.49 1.09
CA SER A 773 -9.41 17.54 1.98
C SER A 773 -8.65 18.58 1.14
N VAL A 774 -8.41 19.78 1.69
CA VAL A 774 -7.61 20.80 0.98
C VAL A 774 -6.19 20.27 0.69
N ALA A 775 -5.59 19.58 1.67
CA ALA A 775 -4.29 18.93 1.52
C ALA A 775 -4.29 17.85 0.42
N ASP A 776 -5.29 16.95 0.39
CA ASP A 776 -5.39 15.93 -0.66
C ASP A 776 -5.67 16.53 -2.05
N PHE A 777 -6.46 17.61 -2.14
CA PHE A 777 -6.72 18.31 -3.41
C PHE A 777 -5.43 18.84 -4.04
N PHE A 778 -4.65 19.60 -3.26
CA PHE A 778 -3.34 20.08 -3.71
C PHE A 778 -2.37 18.92 -3.97
N ALA A 779 -2.37 17.88 -3.13
CA ALA A 779 -1.46 16.75 -3.30
C ALA A 779 -1.76 15.93 -4.56
N ASP A 780 -3.04 15.77 -4.91
CA ASP A 780 -3.43 15.06 -6.13
C ASP A 780 -3.09 15.88 -7.38
N ARG A 781 -3.26 17.22 -7.35
CA ARG A 781 -2.76 18.13 -8.42
C ARG A 781 -1.25 18.02 -8.58
N ALA A 782 -0.49 18.12 -7.47
CA ALA A 782 0.96 17.97 -7.48
C ALA A 782 1.41 16.65 -8.10
N LYS A 783 0.72 15.55 -7.80
CA LYS A 783 1.03 14.20 -8.32
C LYS A 783 0.70 14.06 -9.82
N THR A 784 -0.39 14.66 -10.28
CA THR A 784 -0.75 14.71 -11.70
C THR A 784 0.27 15.52 -12.51
N LEU A 785 0.73 16.65 -11.99
CA LEU A 785 1.71 17.50 -12.65
C LEU A 785 3.12 16.87 -12.63
N LEU A 786 3.49 16.20 -11.53
CA LEU A 786 4.74 15.46 -11.38
C LEU A 786 4.89 14.30 -12.38
N ASP A 787 3.77 13.68 -12.80
CA ASP A 787 3.75 12.63 -13.83
C ASP A 787 4.18 13.19 -15.22
N ILE A 788 3.93 14.47 -15.47
CA ILE A 788 4.36 15.19 -16.68
C ILE A 788 5.82 15.70 -16.52
N GLU A 789 6.18 16.24 -15.35
CA GLU A 789 7.57 16.69 -15.08
C GLU A 789 8.58 15.54 -15.13
N LEU A 790 8.17 14.30 -14.90
CA LEU A 790 9.04 13.12 -15.01
C LEU A 790 9.56 12.85 -16.44
N ASP A 791 8.91 13.36 -17.49
CA ASP A 791 9.43 13.30 -18.87
C ASP A 791 10.63 14.26 -19.08
N CYS A 792 10.74 15.33 -18.27
CA CYS A 792 11.83 16.33 -18.35
C CYS A 792 12.08 16.98 -16.96
N PRO A 793 12.72 16.26 -16.02
CA PRO A 793 12.82 16.69 -14.64
C PRO A 793 13.72 17.91 -14.45
N CYS A 794 13.41 18.75 -13.48
CA CYS A 794 14.23 19.89 -13.06
C CYS A 794 14.46 19.92 -11.54
N VAL A 795 15.14 20.96 -11.05
CA VAL A 795 15.45 21.12 -9.63
C VAL A 795 14.17 21.23 -8.80
N ALA A 796 13.15 21.96 -9.28
CA ALA A 796 11.82 22.03 -8.68
C ALA A 796 11.11 20.67 -8.59
N THR A 797 11.31 19.78 -9.56
CA THR A 797 10.78 18.40 -9.54
C THR A 797 11.37 17.59 -8.37
N VAL A 798 12.67 17.74 -8.08
CA VAL A 798 13.30 17.13 -6.89
C VAL A 798 12.73 17.72 -5.60
N GLN A 799 12.60 19.05 -5.52
CA GLN A 799 12.02 19.74 -4.37
C GLN A 799 10.57 19.27 -4.12
N ALA A 800 9.75 19.15 -5.17
CA ALA A 800 8.37 18.69 -5.10
C ALA A 800 8.26 17.26 -4.54
N MET A 801 9.14 16.35 -4.96
CA MET A 801 9.18 14.99 -4.41
C MET A 801 9.59 14.95 -2.94
N VAL A 802 10.57 15.76 -2.51
CA VAL A 802 10.95 15.86 -1.09
C VAL A 802 9.78 16.37 -0.24
N VAL A 803 9.06 17.40 -0.71
CA VAL A 803 7.86 17.92 -0.02
C VAL A 803 6.74 16.87 0.01
N LEU A 804 6.40 16.25 -1.12
CA LEU A 804 5.37 15.19 -1.18
C LEU A 804 5.72 13.96 -0.34
N SER A 805 7.01 13.65 -0.14
CA SER A 805 7.43 12.53 0.73
C SER A 805 6.92 12.70 2.16
N GLY A 806 7.08 13.91 2.75
CA GLY A 806 6.60 14.22 4.10
C GLY A 806 5.07 14.21 4.21
N HIS A 807 4.38 14.79 3.21
CA HIS A 807 2.93 14.77 3.13
C HIS A 807 2.36 13.34 3.11
N ASP A 808 2.85 12.50 2.20
CA ASP A 808 2.31 11.15 2.03
C ASP A 808 2.71 10.20 3.18
N ILE A 809 3.87 10.39 3.83
CA ILE A 809 4.17 9.77 5.15
C ILE A 809 3.13 10.21 6.20
N GLY A 810 2.82 11.51 6.28
CA GLY A 810 1.79 12.07 7.16
C GLY A 810 0.41 11.44 6.95
N CYS A 811 0.04 11.19 5.69
CA CYS A 811 -1.23 10.60 5.27
C CYS A 811 -1.31 9.06 5.37
N LYS A 812 -0.36 8.38 6.03
CA LYS A 812 -0.20 6.90 6.07
C LYS A 812 0.08 6.25 4.71
N ARG A 813 0.41 7.02 3.67
CA ARG A 813 0.75 6.51 2.32
C ARG A 813 2.23 6.09 2.29
N ASP A 814 2.65 5.32 3.30
CA ASP A 814 4.06 5.09 3.69
C ASP A 814 4.96 4.67 2.54
N ALA A 815 4.50 3.71 1.73
CA ALA A 815 5.27 3.19 0.60
C ALA A 815 5.51 4.26 -0.47
N ARG A 816 4.52 5.14 -0.73
CA ARG A 816 4.62 6.23 -1.71
C ARG A 816 5.52 7.35 -1.19
N GLY A 817 5.39 7.72 0.09
CA GLY A 817 6.26 8.73 0.70
C GLY A 817 7.74 8.33 0.67
N TRP A 818 8.04 7.07 1.00
CA TRP A 818 9.41 6.51 0.92
C TRP A 818 9.91 6.37 -0.52
N LEU A 819 9.05 6.00 -1.48
CA LEU A 819 9.41 6.00 -2.89
C LEU A 819 9.76 7.42 -3.37
N TYR A 820 8.99 8.45 -3.01
CA TYR A 820 9.29 9.83 -3.40
C TYR A 820 10.62 10.34 -2.83
N SER A 821 11.03 10.01 -1.60
CA SER A 821 12.37 10.36 -1.12
C SER A 821 13.49 9.61 -1.86
N GLY A 822 13.30 8.32 -2.13
CA GLY A 822 14.26 7.51 -2.90
C GLY A 822 14.30 7.81 -4.41
N MET A 823 13.26 8.45 -4.95
CA MET A 823 13.20 8.99 -6.31
C MET A 823 13.84 10.39 -6.36
N ALA A 824 13.53 11.27 -5.40
CA ALA A 824 14.15 12.59 -5.27
C ALA A 824 15.67 12.48 -5.19
N LEU A 825 16.19 11.55 -4.37
CA LEU A 825 17.64 11.32 -4.26
C LEU A 825 18.25 10.80 -5.58
N ARG A 826 17.55 9.93 -6.34
CA ARG A 826 18.01 9.50 -7.68
C ARG A 826 18.01 10.63 -8.70
N LEU A 827 16.97 11.46 -8.74
CA LEU A 827 16.92 12.63 -9.62
C LEU A 827 17.96 13.70 -9.22
N ALA A 828 18.34 13.77 -7.94
CA ALA A 828 19.48 14.58 -7.51
C ALA A 828 20.85 14.04 -8.00
N PHE A 829 20.94 12.73 -8.31
CA PHE A 829 22.09 12.18 -9.04
C PHE A 829 22.04 12.54 -10.53
N ASP A 830 20.90 12.32 -11.20
CA ASP A 830 20.66 12.65 -12.62
C ASP A 830 20.94 14.14 -12.93
N LEU A 831 20.37 15.05 -12.13
CA LEU A 831 20.56 16.50 -12.21
C LEU A 831 21.87 17.00 -11.58
N SER A 832 22.84 16.11 -11.37
CA SER A 832 24.22 16.46 -11.00
C SER A 832 24.41 17.16 -9.64
N LEU A 833 23.39 17.17 -8.76
CA LEU A 833 23.41 17.90 -7.48
C LEU A 833 24.38 17.29 -6.45
N HIS A 834 24.89 16.09 -6.73
CA HIS A 834 25.84 15.32 -5.93
C HIS A 834 27.33 15.64 -6.20
N ILE A 835 27.61 16.59 -7.12
CA ILE A 835 28.94 16.95 -7.61
C ILE A 835 29.38 18.30 -7.03
N ASP A 836 30.68 18.48 -6.80
CA ASP A 836 31.22 19.82 -6.51
C ASP A 836 31.23 20.68 -7.79
N VAL A 837 30.44 21.73 -7.80
CA VAL A 837 30.31 22.68 -8.92
C VAL A 837 31.21 23.92 -8.77
N SER A 838 32.07 23.98 -7.75
CA SER A 838 32.96 25.14 -7.48
C SER A 838 33.86 25.50 -8.68
N SER A 839 34.25 24.50 -9.49
CA SER A 839 35.05 24.67 -10.71
C SER A 839 34.28 25.22 -11.92
N TYR A 840 32.94 25.25 -11.85
CA TYR A 840 32.06 25.89 -12.84
C TYR A 840 31.74 27.33 -12.42
N VAL A 841 31.60 27.57 -11.11
CA VAL A 841 31.49 28.92 -10.54
C VAL A 841 32.76 29.74 -10.83
N SER A 842 33.95 29.17 -10.69
CA SER A 842 35.21 29.86 -11.02
C SER A 842 35.48 30.04 -12.52
N ARG A 843 34.54 29.65 -13.38
CA ARG A 843 34.55 29.83 -14.84
C ARG A 843 33.37 30.67 -15.35
N ASP A 844 32.62 31.30 -14.44
CA ASP A 844 31.37 32.02 -14.72
C ASP A 844 30.30 31.20 -15.46
N LEU A 845 30.34 29.86 -15.36
CA LEU A 845 29.36 28.94 -15.95
C LEU A 845 28.18 28.63 -15.02
N LEU A 846 28.26 29.06 -13.75
CA LEU A 846 27.24 28.84 -12.73
C LEU A 846 27.31 29.96 -11.68
N SER A 847 26.18 30.49 -11.21
CA SER A 847 26.20 31.48 -10.13
C SER A 847 26.53 30.81 -8.78
N ARG A 848 27.16 31.57 -7.87
CA ARG A 848 27.46 31.11 -6.49
C ARG A 848 26.19 30.80 -5.70
N GLU A 849 25.12 31.55 -5.97
CA GLU A 849 23.80 31.37 -5.36
C GLU A 849 23.13 30.08 -5.83
N GLU A 850 23.16 29.81 -7.15
CA GLU A 850 22.70 28.52 -7.70
C GLU A 850 23.52 27.36 -7.13
N ALA A 851 24.85 27.47 -7.08
CA ALA A 851 25.71 26.43 -6.51
C ALA A 851 25.30 26.09 -5.06
N CYS A 852 25.04 27.11 -4.23
CA CYS A 852 24.58 26.93 -2.85
C CYS A 852 23.17 26.31 -2.78
N LEU A 853 22.26 26.68 -3.66
CA LEU A 853 20.92 26.11 -3.73
C LEU A 853 20.93 24.63 -4.17
N ARG A 854 21.73 24.28 -5.19
CA ARG A 854 21.94 22.90 -5.66
C ARG A 854 22.48 22.01 -4.53
N GLN A 855 23.50 22.49 -3.82
CA GLN A 855 24.06 21.82 -2.63
C GLN A 855 22.98 21.63 -1.55
N THR A 856 22.21 22.67 -1.24
CA THR A 856 21.13 22.62 -0.23
C THR A 856 20.10 21.54 -0.57
N ILE A 857 19.64 21.50 -1.82
CA ILE A 857 18.59 20.56 -2.27
C ILE A 857 19.09 19.11 -2.27
N PHE A 858 20.36 18.85 -2.64
CA PHE A 858 20.96 17.53 -2.49
C PHE A 858 20.94 17.07 -1.03
N TRP A 859 21.47 17.88 -0.10
CA TRP A 859 21.55 17.52 1.31
C TRP A 859 20.16 17.38 1.97
N ALA A 860 19.15 18.09 1.46
CA ALA A 860 17.75 17.94 1.84
C ALA A 860 17.16 16.60 1.40
N ALA A 861 17.33 16.20 0.13
CA ALA A 861 16.88 14.91 -0.39
C ALA A 861 17.58 13.73 0.33
N TYR A 862 18.89 13.85 0.51
CA TYR A 862 19.75 12.91 1.26
C TYR A 862 19.28 12.73 2.72
N THR A 863 18.84 13.82 3.36
CA THR A 863 18.28 13.85 4.72
C THR A 863 16.89 13.22 4.76
N ALA A 864 15.99 13.55 3.81
CA ALA A 864 14.63 13.02 3.76
C ALA A 864 14.61 11.50 3.58
N ASP A 865 15.43 10.95 2.68
CA ASP A 865 15.53 9.50 2.44
C ASP A 865 15.91 8.73 3.73
N ARG A 866 16.84 9.28 4.52
CA ARG A 866 17.25 8.71 5.82
C ARG A 866 16.14 8.80 6.86
N ILE A 867 15.51 9.97 7.03
CA ILE A 867 14.47 10.16 8.06
C ILE A 867 13.29 9.19 7.81
N TRP A 868 12.84 9.04 6.56
CA TRP A 868 11.73 8.13 6.25
C TRP A 868 12.15 6.65 6.26
N SER A 869 13.39 6.32 5.87
CA SER A 869 13.92 4.96 5.99
C SER A 869 14.05 4.51 7.46
N TYR A 870 14.57 5.37 8.35
CA TYR A 870 14.56 5.12 9.80
C TYR A 870 13.16 5.09 10.41
N HIS A 871 12.22 5.91 9.92
CA HIS A 871 10.82 5.87 10.38
C HIS A 871 10.13 4.53 10.06
N LEU A 872 10.38 3.98 8.88
CA LEU A 872 9.71 2.78 8.38
C LEU A 872 10.48 1.46 8.63
N GLY A 873 11.71 1.53 9.13
CA GLY A 873 12.58 0.36 9.29
C GLY A 873 13.00 -0.24 7.94
N ARG A 874 13.56 0.60 7.06
CA ARG A 874 14.04 0.23 5.72
C ARG A 874 15.51 0.66 5.53
N PRO A 875 16.27 0.01 4.62
CA PRO A 875 17.53 0.58 4.14
C PRO A 875 17.29 1.85 3.31
N PHE A 876 18.22 2.80 3.41
CA PHE A 876 18.30 4.00 2.55
C PHE A 876 19.31 3.80 1.41
N LEU A 877 19.31 4.69 0.41
CA LEU A 877 19.78 4.31 -0.93
C LEU A 877 21.29 4.40 -1.22
N SER A 878 22.10 4.95 -0.31
CA SER A 878 23.55 5.12 -0.53
C SER A 878 24.31 5.26 0.81
N SER A 879 25.54 4.76 0.88
CA SER A 879 26.51 5.17 1.92
C SER A 879 27.07 6.56 1.56
N ALA A 880 27.59 7.31 2.53
CA ALA A 880 28.16 8.66 2.29
C ALA A 880 29.48 8.65 1.49
N LYS A 881 30.05 7.47 1.29
CA LYS A 881 31.35 7.22 0.64
C LYS A 881 31.22 7.52 -0.87
N GLY A 882 32.03 8.45 -1.39
CA GLY A 882 32.08 8.79 -2.81
C GLY A 882 31.23 9.99 -3.24
N LEU A 883 30.56 10.69 -2.31
CA LEU A 883 29.93 11.98 -2.61
C LEU A 883 31.00 13.05 -2.85
N MET A 884 30.88 13.80 -3.96
CA MET A 884 31.80 14.87 -4.31
C MET A 884 31.31 16.26 -3.86
N VAL A 885 29.98 16.48 -3.83
CA VAL A 885 29.38 17.72 -3.34
C VAL A 885 29.87 18.03 -1.92
N PRO A 886 30.41 19.24 -1.65
CA PRO A 886 30.83 19.61 -0.31
C PRO A 886 29.67 19.56 0.67
N ARG A 887 29.96 19.27 1.95
CA ARG A 887 28.99 19.47 3.04
C ARG A 887 28.61 20.96 3.11
N PRO A 888 27.37 21.31 3.51
CA PRO A 888 26.97 22.71 3.63
C PRO A 888 27.91 23.46 4.55
N SER A 889 28.36 24.65 4.13
CA SER A 889 29.22 25.53 4.91
C SER A 889 28.43 26.72 5.47
N VAL A 890 28.92 27.29 6.56
CA VAL A 890 28.43 28.58 7.07
C VAL A 890 29.17 29.68 6.31
N ASP A 891 28.61 30.10 5.18
CA ASP A 891 29.17 31.15 4.34
C ASP A 891 28.37 32.44 4.54
N GLU A 892 28.78 33.20 5.57
CA GLU A 892 28.15 34.46 5.99
C GLU A 892 28.09 35.51 4.85
N SER A 893 28.91 35.37 3.79
CA SER A 893 28.95 36.31 2.67
C SER A 893 27.83 36.14 1.64
N VAL A 894 27.12 35.01 1.67
CA VAL A 894 25.92 34.74 0.84
C VAL A 894 24.65 34.71 1.71
N GLN A 895 24.82 34.47 3.02
CA GLN A 895 23.72 34.27 3.96
C GLN A 895 23.24 35.59 4.56
N GLY A 896 22.46 36.35 3.77
CA GLY A 896 21.60 37.38 4.33
C GLY A 896 20.75 36.81 5.48
N ALA A 897 20.67 37.53 6.60
CA ALA A 897 20.12 37.02 7.85
C ALA A 897 18.60 36.82 7.77
N SER A 898 18.17 35.73 7.14
CA SER A 898 16.78 35.31 7.04
C SER A 898 16.18 35.20 8.45
N GLU A 899 15.13 35.97 8.68
CA GLU A 899 14.35 35.92 9.90
C GLU A 899 13.32 34.79 9.80
N TRP A 900 13.17 34.02 10.88
CA TRP A 900 12.07 33.07 11.04
C TRP A 900 10.90 33.79 11.70
N ILE A 901 9.76 33.80 11.02
CA ILE A 901 8.53 34.45 11.45
C ILE A 901 7.47 33.37 11.72
N PRO A 902 6.86 33.32 12.92
CA PRO A 902 5.80 32.36 13.24
C PRO A 902 4.48 32.75 12.57
N TYR A 903 3.99 31.95 11.64
CA TYR A 903 2.73 32.21 10.94
C TYR A 903 1.53 31.53 11.62
N ILE A 904 0.56 32.35 12.06
CA ILE A 904 -0.69 31.97 12.74
C ILE A 904 -0.46 31.18 14.03
N THR A 905 -0.24 31.93 15.10
CA THR A 905 0.00 31.48 16.48
C THR A 905 -0.88 32.26 17.47
N SER A 906 -0.75 32.01 18.78
CA SER A 906 -1.36 32.90 19.79
C SER A 906 -0.86 34.33 19.62
N ARG A 907 -1.74 35.33 19.74
CA ARG A 907 -1.43 36.78 19.65
C ARG A 907 -0.19 37.21 20.44
N SER A 908 0.06 36.55 21.58
CA SER A 908 1.23 36.75 22.44
C SER A 908 2.60 36.47 21.78
N LEU A 909 2.63 35.85 20.60
CA LEU A 909 3.86 35.61 19.81
C LEU A 909 3.93 36.49 18.56
N GLU A 910 2.81 37.06 18.12
CA GLU A 910 2.76 38.01 16.99
C GLU A 910 3.38 39.36 17.36
N GLU A 911 3.52 39.65 18.66
CA GLU A 911 4.23 40.80 19.22
C GLU A 911 5.74 40.53 19.49
N SER A 912 6.26 39.33 19.17
CA SER A 912 7.66 38.98 19.43
C SER A 912 8.58 39.34 18.26
N SER A 913 9.77 39.87 18.57
CA SER A 913 10.76 40.24 17.55
C SER A 913 11.17 39.02 16.70
N PRO A 914 11.42 39.19 15.38
CA PRO A 914 11.81 38.08 14.52
C PRO A 914 13.09 37.40 15.01
N ALA A 915 13.14 36.07 14.89
CA ALA A 915 14.28 35.28 15.34
C ALA A 915 15.21 34.92 14.18
N VAL A 916 16.53 34.97 14.39
CA VAL A 916 17.51 34.52 13.37
C VAL A 916 17.24 33.06 13.01
N SER A 917 16.95 32.78 11.74
CA SER A 917 16.32 31.51 11.33
C SER A 917 17.21 30.27 11.57
N HIS A 918 18.54 30.40 11.46
CA HIS A 918 19.53 29.32 11.66
C HIS A 918 19.27 28.02 10.84
N VAL A 919 18.42 28.08 9.80
CA VAL A 919 17.92 26.90 9.07
C VAL A 919 19.03 26.15 8.32
N TYR A 920 19.96 26.85 7.68
CA TYR A 920 21.12 26.23 7.01
C TYR A 920 21.99 25.42 8.00
N ILE A 921 22.36 26.02 9.14
CA ILE A 921 23.17 25.36 10.18
C ILE A 921 22.41 24.19 10.81
N THR A 922 21.11 24.35 11.06
CA THR A 922 20.26 23.26 11.60
C THR A 922 20.16 22.09 10.61
N SER A 923 20.08 22.36 9.30
CA SER A 923 20.01 21.35 8.25
C SER A 923 21.36 20.65 8.04
N MET A 924 22.47 21.39 8.07
CA MET A 924 23.84 20.85 8.10
C MET A 924 24.04 19.90 9.29
N GLN A 925 23.70 20.34 10.50
CA GLN A 925 23.84 19.53 11.72
C GLN A 925 22.92 18.31 11.71
N ARG A 926 21.74 18.39 11.07
CA ARG A 926 20.83 17.25 10.83
C ARG A 926 21.42 16.21 9.87
N ALA A 927 22.05 16.64 8.78
CA ALA A 927 22.74 15.74 7.86
C ALA A 927 23.91 15.03 8.55
N LEU A 928 24.76 15.76 9.30
CA LEU A 928 25.85 15.21 10.11
C LEU A 928 25.37 14.18 11.15
N LEU A 929 24.26 14.47 11.84
CA LEU A 929 23.65 13.56 12.81
C LEU A 929 23.17 12.25 12.16
N LEU A 930 22.66 12.31 10.93
CA LEU A 930 22.19 11.13 10.20
C LEU A 930 23.36 10.36 9.53
N ASP A 931 24.45 11.04 9.16
CA ASP A 931 25.71 10.40 8.75
C ASP A 931 26.31 9.57 9.90
N ILE A 932 26.34 10.12 11.12
CA ILE A 932 26.80 9.42 12.33
C ILE A 932 25.93 8.18 12.60
N ALA A 933 24.62 8.27 12.34
CA ALA A 933 23.70 7.14 12.51
C ALA A 933 23.83 6.06 11.42
N ALA A 934 24.29 6.40 10.21
CA ALA A 934 24.22 5.55 9.03
C ALA A 934 24.80 4.12 9.21
N PRO A 935 25.95 3.90 9.90
CA PRO A 935 26.50 2.57 10.14
C PRO A 935 25.58 1.63 10.95
N LEU A 936 24.61 2.16 11.70
CA LEU A 936 23.59 1.34 12.38
C LEU A 936 22.68 0.62 11.37
N SER A 937 22.47 1.20 10.20
CA SER A 937 21.68 0.58 9.12
C SER A 937 22.50 -0.49 8.41
N GLU A 938 23.76 -0.19 8.05
CA GLU A 938 24.72 -1.18 7.52
C GLU A 938 24.75 -2.42 8.45
N ALA A 939 24.95 -2.22 9.77
CA ALA A 939 24.98 -3.29 10.77
C ALA A 939 23.67 -4.06 11.03
N VAL A 940 22.52 -3.58 10.54
CA VAL A 940 21.20 -4.24 10.70
C VAL A 940 20.77 -5.01 9.45
N TYR A 941 21.17 -4.56 8.26
CA TYR A 941 20.80 -5.21 7.00
C TYR A 941 21.92 -6.08 6.38
N GLU A 942 23.19 -5.83 6.72
CA GLU A 942 24.37 -6.60 6.28
C GLU A 942 24.83 -7.64 7.33
N SER A 943 23.94 -8.01 8.26
CA SER A 943 24.27 -8.88 9.40
C SER A 943 24.49 -10.35 9.03
N SER A 944 24.28 -10.76 7.77
CA SER A 944 24.50 -12.12 7.28
C SER A 944 26.00 -12.43 7.12
N GLY A 945 26.63 -12.85 8.22
CA GLY A 945 28.05 -13.25 8.28
C GLY A 945 28.97 -12.27 9.02
N THR A 946 28.47 -11.08 9.38
CA THR A 946 29.24 -10.10 10.15
C THR A 946 29.39 -10.54 11.62
N PRO A 947 30.62 -10.64 12.18
CA PRO A 947 30.81 -11.05 13.58
C PRO A 947 30.13 -10.11 14.58
N TYR A 948 29.57 -10.68 15.65
CA TYR A 948 28.87 -9.93 16.70
C TYR A 948 29.73 -8.81 17.32
N SER A 949 31.03 -9.07 17.52
CA SER A 949 31.99 -8.08 18.01
C SER A 949 32.15 -6.87 17.10
N ARG A 950 32.01 -7.03 15.77
CA ARG A 950 32.05 -5.93 14.80
C ARG A 950 30.76 -5.12 14.81
N ILE A 951 29.60 -5.77 15.01
CA ILE A 951 28.33 -5.07 15.24
C ILE A 951 28.44 -4.23 16.53
N GLU A 952 28.95 -4.83 17.62
CA GLU A 952 29.16 -4.14 18.89
C GLU A 952 30.14 -2.95 18.78
N GLU A 953 31.23 -3.09 18.03
CA GLU A 953 32.16 -2.00 17.72
C GLU A 953 31.47 -0.82 17.01
N ILE A 954 30.66 -1.12 15.97
CA ILE A 954 29.89 -0.11 15.23
C ILE A 954 28.93 0.64 16.16
N TYR A 955 28.13 -0.09 16.94
CA TYR A 955 27.16 0.50 17.87
C TYR A 955 27.85 1.33 18.98
N ARG A 956 28.99 0.86 19.51
CA ARG A 956 29.80 1.59 20.50
C ARG A 956 30.37 2.89 19.92
N ARG A 957 30.94 2.84 18.70
CA ARG A 957 31.48 4.02 18.00
C ARG A 957 30.39 5.07 17.78
N VAL A 958 29.25 4.67 17.22
CA VAL A 958 28.12 5.58 16.97
C VAL A 958 27.62 6.22 18.27
N ALA A 959 27.53 5.49 19.38
CA ALA A 959 27.16 6.07 20.67
C ALA A 959 28.15 7.15 21.17
N VAL A 960 29.45 6.96 20.97
CA VAL A 960 30.49 7.95 21.32
C VAL A 960 30.41 9.18 20.39
N ASP A 961 30.30 8.97 19.08
CA ASP A 961 30.24 10.05 18.09
C ASP A 961 28.97 10.90 18.25
N LEU A 962 27.84 10.30 18.63
CA LEU A 962 26.61 11.03 18.97
C LEU A 962 26.82 11.95 20.18
N VAL A 963 27.38 11.46 21.28
CA VAL A 963 27.64 12.27 22.47
C VAL A 963 28.61 13.40 22.14
N LYS A 964 29.68 13.11 21.39
CA LYS A 964 30.65 14.10 20.89
C LYS A 964 29.96 15.19 20.07
N TRP A 965 29.15 14.81 19.07
CA TRP A 965 28.37 15.73 18.24
C TRP A 965 27.47 16.64 19.08
N LYS A 966 26.76 16.09 20.08
CA LYS A 966 25.90 16.91 20.96
C LYS A 966 26.71 17.92 21.79
N THR A 967 27.91 17.55 22.25
CA THR A 967 28.82 18.48 22.95
C THR A 967 29.47 19.51 22.03
N SER A 968 29.52 19.28 20.71
CA SER A 968 30.09 20.22 19.72
C SER A 968 29.04 21.04 18.95
N LEU A 969 27.77 21.03 19.35
CA LEU A 969 26.77 21.94 18.78
C LEU A 969 27.00 23.38 19.26
N ASP A 970 26.87 24.31 18.31
CA ASP A 970 27.06 25.75 18.52
C ASP A 970 26.04 26.34 19.52
N ALA A 971 26.43 27.42 20.20
CA ALA A 971 25.60 28.11 21.20
C ALA A 971 24.14 28.43 20.79
N PRO A 972 23.81 28.86 19.55
CA PRO A 972 22.41 29.05 19.15
C PRO A 972 21.60 27.75 19.02
N LEU A 973 22.26 26.61 18.80
CA LEU A 973 21.63 25.30 18.62
C LEU A 973 21.52 24.48 19.91
N GLN A 974 22.18 24.89 21.00
CA GLN A 974 22.11 24.21 22.30
C GLN A 974 20.81 24.54 23.07
N ILE A 975 20.11 23.52 23.56
CA ILE A 975 18.91 23.66 24.41
C ILE A 975 19.22 23.31 25.87
N ASP A 976 18.91 24.23 26.79
CA ASP A 976 18.77 23.96 28.22
C ASP A 976 17.30 24.09 28.61
N VAL A 977 16.65 22.96 28.90
CA VAL A 977 15.21 22.87 29.23
C VAL A 977 14.87 23.54 30.59
N LYS A 978 15.87 24.04 31.32
CA LYS A 978 15.69 24.82 32.56
C LYS A 978 15.69 26.33 32.34
N GLN A 979 16.12 26.82 31.18
CA GLN A 979 16.18 28.24 30.87
C GLN A 979 14.87 28.69 30.22
N ASP A 980 14.33 29.82 30.69
CA ASP A 980 13.15 30.45 30.11
C ASP A 980 13.52 31.26 28.86
N LYS A 981 13.91 30.52 27.81
CA LYS A 981 14.38 31.04 26.52
C LYS A 981 13.52 30.47 25.40
N LEU A 982 13.12 31.32 24.45
CA LEU A 982 12.46 30.87 23.22
C LEU A 982 13.44 30.05 22.36
N TYR A 983 13.05 28.83 21.98
CA TYR A 983 13.84 27.94 21.14
C TYR A 983 13.09 27.65 19.84
N LEU A 984 13.80 27.70 18.71
CA LEU A 984 13.20 27.50 17.39
C LEU A 984 12.61 26.08 17.20
N PRO A 985 11.44 25.92 16.55
CA PRO A 985 10.78 24.62 16.38
C PRO A 985 11.68 23.52 15.80
N HIS A 986 12.47 23.84 14.76
CA HIS A 986 13.39 22.93 14.08
C HIS A 986 14.61 22.54 14.90
N VAL A 987 15.04 23.39 15.85
CA VAL A 987 16.13 23.12 16.80
C VAL A 987 15.65 22.17 17.90
N ILE A 988 14.41 22.34 18.40
CA ILE A 988 13.77 21.36 19.31
C ILE A 988 13.67 19.99 18.62
N LEU A 989 13.23 19.97 17.36
CA LEU A 989 13.15 18.74 16.55
C LEU A 989 14.53 18.12 16.27
N LEU A 990 15.61 18.89 16.18
CA LEU A 990 16.98 18.37 16.03
C LEU A 990 17.41 17.61 17.30
N HIS A 991 17.14 18.15 18.49
CA HIS A 991 17.42 17.44 19.74
C HIS A 991 16.51 16.22 19.97
N MET A 992 15.26 16.25 19.49
CA MET A 992 14.39 15.07 19.47
C MET A 992 14.94 13.99 18.51
N GLN A 993 15.48 14.38 17.35
CA GLN A 993 16.12 13.47 16.40
C GLN A 993 17.35 12.78 17.01
N TYR A 994 18.19 13.54 17.72
CA TYR A 994 19.34 13.00 18.45
C TYR A 994 18.92 11.92 19.46
N HIS A 995 17.94 12.21 20.31
CA HIS A 995 17.49 11.24 21.32
C HIS A 995 16.77 10.05 20.69
N GLN A 996 16.11 10.21 19.54
CA GLN A 996 15.56 9.09 18.77
C GLN A 996 16.67 8.16 18.26
N ILE A 997 17.80 8.69 17.79
CA ILE A 997 18.93 7.86 17.34
C ILE A 997 19.58 7.17 18.55
N MET A 998 19.72 7.85 19.71
CA MET A 998 20.17 7.18 20.95
C MET A 998 19.25 6.02 21.36
N LEU A 999 17.92 6.11 21.14
CA LEU A 999 17.01 4.98 21.32
C LEU A 999 17.30 3.83 20.35
N TYR A 1000 17.69 4.10 19.11
CA TYR A 1000 18.06 3.05 18.15
C TYR A 1000 19.41 2.40 18.50
N THR A 1001 20.41 3.18 18.90
CA THR A 1001 21.73 2.67 19.30
C THR A 1001 21.64 1.75 20.52
N HIS A 1002 20.88 2.11 21.57
CA HIS A 1002 20.89 1.35 22.83
C HIS A 1002 19.79 0.27 22.95
N ARG A 1003 18.73 0.29 22.13
CA ARG A 1003 17.61 -0.67 22.23
C ARG A 1003 18.00 -2.16 22.05
N PRO A 1004 18.87 -2.56 21.10
CA PRO A 1004 19.26 -3.98 20.96
C PRO A 1004 19.88 -4.55 22.24
N TRP A 1005 20.67 -3.73 22.93
CA TRP A 1005 21.48 -4.07 24.10
C TRP A 1005 20.69 -4.08 25.43
N MET A 1006 19.35 -3.97 25.37
CA MET A 1006 18.48 -3.98 26.57
C MET A 1006 18.30 -5.37 27.21
N SER A 1007 18.70 -6.45 26.53
CA SER A 1007 18.45 -7.84 26.93
C SER A 1007 19.67 -8.49 27.59
N ASN A 1008 19.43 -9.22 28.69
CA ASN A 1008 20.45 -10.00 29.40
C ASN A 1008 20.90 -11.27 28.63
N SER A 1009 20.39 -11.53 27.42
CA SER A 1009 20.72 -12.70 26.59
C SER A 1009 22.14 -12.68 25.99
N HIS A 1010 22.79 -11.53 25.96
CA HIS A 1010 24.14 -11.37 25.41
C HIS A 1010 25.17 -11.43 26.55
N THR A 1011 25.53 -12.64 26.95
CA THR A 1011 26.46 -12.89 28.07
C THR A 1011 27.94 -12.71 27.69
N GLN A 1012 28.29 -11.50 27.27
CA GLN A 1012 29.64 -10.93 27.46
C GLN A 1012 29.46 -9.50 27.99
N ALA A 1013 29.88 -9.27 29.23
CA ALA A 1013 29.62 -8.02 29.93
C ALA A 1013 30.77 -7.02 29.72
N ASP A 1014 30.70 -6.25 28.63
CA ASP A 1014 31.46 -4.99 28.54
C ASP A 1014 30.72 -3.85 29.28
N LEU A 1015 31.48 -3.02 29.99
CA LEU A 1015 30.98 -1.94 30.85
C LEU A 1015 30.11 -0.94 30.08
N PHE A 1016 30.43 -0.68 28.80
CA PHE A 1016 29.79 0.34 27.98
C PHE A 1016 28.27 0.16 27.82
N PHE A 1017 27.78 -1.09 27.72
CA PHE A 1017 26.36 -1.37 27.51
C PHE A 1017 25.61 -1.79 28.80
N THR A 1018 26.28 -1.85 29.96
CA THR A 1018 25.64 -2.21 31.24
C THR A 1018 24.44 -1.31 31.60
N ASP A 1019 24.52 -0.02 31.23
CA ASP A 1019 23.47 0.98 31.46
C ASP A 1019 22.58 1.23 30.21
N ALA A 1020 22.64 0.41 29.15
CA ALA A 1020 21.91 0.64 27.89
C ALA A 1020 20.39 0.78 28.07
N ARG A 1021 19.79 0.03 29.00
CA ARG A 1021 18.37 0.14 29.37
C ARG A 1021 18.04 1.50 29.99
N ARG A 1022 18.94 2.03 30.83
CA ARG A 1022 18.82 3.35 31.44
C ARG A 1022 18.99 4.45 30.39
N GLN A 1023 20.00 4.37 29.53
CA GLN A 1023 20.20 5.33 28.43
C GLN A 1023 18.97 5.40 27.50
N CYS A 1024 18.28 4.28 27.26
CA CYS A 1024 16.99 4.28 26.56
C CYS A 1024 15.88 5.02 27.32
N ILE A 1025 15.77 4.82 28.63
CA ILE A 1025 14.75 5.50 29.47
C ILE A 1025 15.04 7.01 29.53
N ASP A 1026 16.29 7.40 29.81
CA ASP A 1026 16.69 8.80 29.96
C ASP A 1026 16.56 9.56 28.62
N SER A 1027 16.83 8.91 27.47
CA SER A 1027 16.57 9.49 26.14
C SER A 1027 15.07 9.64 25.83
N ALA A 1028 14.24 8.69 26.28
CA ALA A 1028 12.78 8.77 26.13
C ALA A 1028 12.15 9.85 27.03
N VAL A 1029 12.69 10.05 28.24
CA VAL A 1029 12.33 11.16 29.13
C VAL A 1029 12.74 12.50 28.51
N ALA A 1030 13.93 12.60 27.94
CA ALA A 1030 14.38 13.83 27.28
C ALA A 1030 13.49 14.23 26.08
N ILE A 1031 12.99 13.27 25.29
CA ILE A 1031 12.00 13.55 24.25
C ILE A 1031 10.69 14.09 24.84
N ALA A 1032 10.22 13.53 25.98
CA ALA A 1032 9.03 14.05 26.67
C ALA A 1032 9.24 15.44 27.29
N GLU A 1033 10.45 15.76 27.77
CA GLU A 1033 10.81 17.10 28.26
C GLU A 1033 10.90 18.12 27.11
N LEU A 1034 11.44 17.74 25.95
CA LEU A 1034 11.45 18.57 24.73
C LEU A 1034 10.04 18.79 24.16
N LEU A 1035 9.17 17.79 24.20
CA LEU A 1035 7.75 17.94 23.83
C LEU A 1035 7.02 18.92 24.76
N LYS A 1036 7.31 18.91 26.06
CA LYS A 1036 6.75 19.88 27.01
C LYS A 1036 7.26 21.30 26.73
N LEU A 1037 8.54 21.45 26.41
CA LEU A 1037 9.13 22.74 26.02
C LEU A 1037 8.47 23.28 24.75
N TYR A 1038 8.29 22.43 23.74
CA TYR A 1038 7.55 22.78 22.52
C TYR A 1038 6.14 23.25 22.84
N GLU A 1039 5.38 22.51 23.67
CA GLU A 1039 4.00 22.86 24.06
C GLU A 1039 3.89 24.19 24.81
N SER A 1040 4.91 24.58 25.59
CA SER A 1040 4.94 25.88 26.27
C SER A 1040 5.24 27.07 25.34
N GLN A 1041 5.71 26.82 24.11
CA GLN A 1041 6.14 27.87 23.17
C GLN A 1041 5.30 27.86 21.87
N TYR A 1042 4.74 26.71 21.46
CA TYR A 1042 4.05 26.50 20.19
C TYR A 1042 2.91 25.49 20.32
N THR A 1043 1.94 25.56 19.40
CA THR A 1043 0.85 24.57 19.32
C THR A 1043 1.29 23.30 18.62
N PHE A 1044 1.00 22.13 19.21
CA PHE A 1044 1.27 20.82 18.62
C PHE A 1044 0.59 20.58 17.25
N ARG A 1045 -0.41 21.38 16.84
CA ARG A 1045 -0.96 21.31 15.46
C ARG A 1045 0.05 21.72 14.39
N ARG A 1046 1.03 22.56 14.74
CA ARG A 1046 2.04 23.09 13.81
C ARG A 1046 3.36 22.30 13.84
N ILE A 1047 3.40 21.13 14.49
CA ILE A 1047 4.63 20.32 14.58
C ILE A 1047 4.87 19.50 13.31
N ASN A 1048 6.11 19.52 12.83
CA ASN A 1048 6.56 18.74 11.67
C ASN A 1048 6.30 17.23 11.85
N VAL A 1049 5.84 16.57 10.79
CA VAL A 1049 5.44 15.14 10.77
C VAL A 1049 6.52 14.18 11.34
N GLN A 1050 7.81 14.53 11.26
CA GLN A 1050 8.90 13.71 11.83
C GLN A 1050 8.73 13.44 13.34
N ALA A 1051 8.11 14.37 14.08
CA ALA A 1051 7.87 14.25 15.53
C ALA A 1051 7.02 13.03 15.91
N VAL A 1052 6.17 12.53 14.99
CA VAL A 1052 5.38 11.30 15.15
C VAL A 1052 6.27 10.09 15.43
N SER A 1053 7.37 9.97 14.68
CA SER A 1053 8.34 8.87 14.79
C SER A 1053 9.10 8.91 16.10
N MET A 1054 9.56 10.11 16.49
CA MET A 1054 10.29 10.39 17.72
C MET A 1054 9.42 10.12 18.96
N THR A 1055 8.20 10.66 18.97
CA THR A 1055 7.26 10.55 20.09
C THR A 1055 6.77 9.12 20.28
N CYS A 1056 6.49 8.38 19.19
CA CYS A 1056 6.14 6.97 19.26
C CYS A 1056 7.29 6.12 19.83
N SER A 1057 8.52 6.40 19.39
CA SER A 1057 9.72 5.71 19.89
C SER A 1057 9.95 5.93 21.39
N ALA A 1058 9.75 7.16 21.89
CA ALA A 1058 9.84 7.49 23.30
C ALA A 1058 8.69 6.86 24.11
N ALA A 1059 7.45 6.97 23.63
CA ALA A 1059 6.26 6.42 24.28
C ALA A 1059 6.37 4.90 24.46
N LEU A 1060 6.88 4.17 23.46
CA LEU A 1060 7.09 2.72 23.54
C LEU A 1060 8.06 2.32 24.68
N LEU A 1061 9.16 3.05 24.85
CA LEU A 1061 10.11 2.83 25.95
C LEU A 1061 9.52 3.21 27.32
N LEU A 1062 8.78 4.32 27.39
CA LEU A 1062 8.12 4.74 28.63
C LEU A 1062 7.01 3.76 29.05
N ILE A 1063 6.27 3.17 28.11
CA ILE A 1063 5.32 2.06 28.40
C ILE A 1063 6.09 0.85 28.96
N PHE A 1064 7.21 0.44 28.34
CA PHE A 1064 8.05 -0.65 28.86
C PHE A 1064 8.50 -0.38 30.30
N ALA A 1065 9.06 0.79 30.56
CA ALA A 1065 9.59 1.16 31.87
C ALA A 1065 8.50 1.21 32.95
N VAL A 1066 7.36 1.84 32.67
CA VAL A 1066 6.22 1.93 33.60
C VAL A 1066 5.59 0.56 33.88
N VAL A 1067 5.46 -0.32 32.89
CA VAL A 1067 4.85 -1.67 33.08
C VAL A 1067 5.80 -2.65 33.79
N THR A 1068 7.11 -2.43 33.69
CA THR A 1068 8.13 -3.24 34.38
C THR A 1068 8.55 -2.67 35.75
N GLY A 1069 8.09 -1.48 36.11
CA GLY A 1069 8.38 -0.85 37.41
C GLY A 1069 9.76 -0.19 37.51
N HIS A 1070 10.40 0.15 36.39
CA HIS A 1070 11.64 0.92 36.40
C HIS A 1070 11.38 2.37 36.83
N GLN A 1071 12.30 2.92 37.63
CA GLN A 1071 12.36 4.33 38.01
C GLN A 1071 13.16 5.13 36.99
N GLY A 1072 12.85 6.43 36.80
CA GLY A 1072 13.72 7.33 36.04
C GLY A 1072 14.97 7.72 36.84
N GLN A 1073 15.97 8.33 36.18
CA GLN A 1073 17.16 8.85 36.85
C GLN A 1073 16.78 9.74 38.06
N GLY A 1074 17.35 9.44 39.23
CA GLY A 1074 17.05 10.14 40.48
C GLY A 1074 15.73 9.75 41.17
N GLY A 1075 15.05 8.68 40.75
CA GLY A 1075 13.78 8.25 41.33
C GLY A 1075 12.56 9.03 40.81
N LYS A 1076 12.67 9.66 39.63
CA LYS A 1076 11.56 10.34 38.96
C LYS A 1076 10.48 9.33 38.56
N GLU A 1077 9.21 9.66 38.84
CA GLU A 1077 8.07 8.91 38.32
C GLU A 1077 7.95 9.08 36.78
N LEU A 1078 7.81 7.97 36.05
CA LEU A 1078 7.79 7.98 34.59
C LEU A 1078 6.39 8.21 33.97
N LYS A 1079 5.31 8.17 34.78
CA LYS A 1079 3.93 8.33 34.30
C LYS A 1079 3.63 9.72 33.71
N PRO A 1080 4.09 10.86 34.27
CA PRO A 1080 3.84 12.18 33.70
C PRO A 1080 4.44 12.34 32.30
N TYR A 1081 5.68 11.88 32.11
CA TYR A 1081 6.36 11.87 30.80
C TYR A 1081 5.61 11.03 29.77
N LEU A 1082 5.12 9.84 30.16
CA LEU A 1082 4.28 9.03 29.29
C LEU A 1082 2.95 9.72 28.93
N SER A 1083 2.36 10.45 29.88
CA SER A 1083 1.14 11.24 29.66
C SER A 1083 1.36 12.37 28.65
N ILE A 1084 2.50 13.05 28.71
CA ILE A 1084 2.90 14.08 27.73
C ILE A 1084 2.98 13.46 26.33
N CYS A 1085 3.66 12.32 26.15
CA CYS A 1085 3.75 11.66 24.85
C CYS A 1085 2.39 11.21 24.29
N PHE A 1086 1.47 10.74 25.14
CA PHE A 1086 0.11 10.38 24.71
C PHE A 1086 -0.72 11.60 24.30
N ARG A 1087 -0.69 12.70 25.08
CA ARG A 1087 -1.38 13.96 24.76
C ARG A 1087 -0.83 14.61 23.48
N ALA A 1088 0.50 14.62 23.33
CA ALA A 1088 1.15 15.08 22.10
C ALA A 1088 0.67 14.24 20.90
N MET A 1089 0.68 12.91 20.99
CA MET A 1089 0.18 12.05 19.91
C MET A 1089 -1.29 12.29 19.55
N GLU A 1090 -2.14 12.59 20.53
CA GLU A 1090 -3.54 12.94 20.30
C GLU A 1090 -3.69 14.27 19.54
N GLN A 1091 -2.94 15.30 19.91
CA GLN A 1091 -2.93 16.57 19.17
C GLN A 1091 -2.33 16.43 17.76
N PHE A 1092 -1.25 15.66 17.60
CA PHE A 1092 -0.66 15.39 16.28
C PHE A 1092 -1.65 14.66 15.36
N SER A 1093 -2.60 13.90 15.92
CA SER A 1093 -3.61 13.15 15.16
C SER A 1093 -4.68 14.01 14.47
N LEU A 1094 -4.68 15.32 14.73
CA LEU A 1094 -5.54 16.30 14.07
C LEU A 1094 -4.96 16.71 12.70
N SER A 1095 -3.66 17.02 12.67
CA SER A 1095 -2.89 17.36 11.46
C SER A 1095 -2.48 16.10 10.66
N TRP A 1096 -1.98 15.08 11.35
CA TRP A 1096 -1.34 13.91 10.73
C TRP A 1096 -2.14 12.62 10.93
N GLU A 1097 -2.48 11.94 9.84
CA GLU A 1097 -3.18 10.66 9.88
C GLU A 1097 -2.29 9.56 10.51
N ASN A 1098 -0.98 9.56 10.23
CA ASN A 1098 -0.02 8.58 10.74
C ASN A 1098 0.16 8.66 12.27
N ALA A 1099 -0.02 9.84 12.88
CA ALA A 1099 -0.02 10.03 14.33
C ALA A 1099 -1.14 9.21 15.00
N LYS A 1100 -2.34 9.24 14.42
CA LYS A 1100 -3.49 8.46 14.88
C LYS A 1100 -3.20 6.95 14.90
N ARG A 1101 -2.58 6.44 13.84
CA ARG A 1101 -2.17 5.03 13.73
C ARG A 1101 -1.15 4.64 14.81
N ASN A 1102 -0.20 5.52 15.10
CA ASN A 1102 0.80 5.30 16.16
C ASN A 1102 0.14 5.36 17.56
N LEU A 1103 -0.79 6.28 17.80
CA LEU A 1103 -1.58 6.37 19.03
C LEU A 1103 -2.38 5.08 19.29
N ASP A 1104 -3.14 4.60 18.31
CA ASP A 1104 -3.90 3.34 18.39
C ASP A 1104 -2.99 2.14 18.70
N PHE A 1105 -1.82 2.08 18.08
CA PHE A 1105 -0.79 1.06 18.34
C PHE A 1105 -0.24 1.13 19.78
N LEU A 1106 0.12 2.31 20.27
CA LEU A 1106 0.63 2.52 21.63
C LEU A 1106 -0.41 2.13 22.70
N ILE A 1107 -1.68 2.45 22.48
CA ILE A 1107 -2.80 2.02 23.34
C ILE A 1107 -2.89 0.48 23.38
N LEU A 1108 -2.77 -0.18 22.23
CA LEU A 1108 -2.83 -1.64 22.13
C LEU A 1108 -1.63 -2.32 22.81
N VAL A 1109 -0.41 -1.83 22.58
CA VAL A 1109 0.82 -2.35 23.21
C VAL A 1109 0.73 -2.21 24.73
N ARG A 1110 0.36 -1.03 25.23
CA ARG A 1110 0.19 -0.77 26.66
C ARG A 1110 -0.79 -1.77 27.31
N ARG A 1111 -1.98 -1.94 26.73
CA ARG A 1111 -2.99 -2.90 27.23
C ARG A 1111 -2.49 -4.35 27.25
N LYS A 1112 -1.78 -4.78 26.18
CA LYS A 1112 -1.20 -6.13 26.10
C LYS A 1112 -0.13 -6.35 27.17
N TRP A 1113 0.78 -5.40 27.37
CA TRP A 1113 1.88 -5.53 28.33
C TRP A 1113 1.41 -5.39 29.78
N GLU A 1114 0.50 -4.46 30.10
CA GLU A 1114 -0.16 -4.37 31.42
C GLU A 1114 -0.85 -5.70 31.80
N THR A 1115 -1.52 -6.34 30.84
CA THR A 1115 -2.17 -7.65 31.04
C THR A 1115 -1.14 -8.76 31.30
N LYS A 1116 -0.06 -8.82 30.51
CA LYS A 1116 1.01 -9.83 30.68
C LYS A 1116 1.71 -9.69 32.05
N SER A 1117 2.02 -8.46 32.46
CA SER A 1117 2.66 -8.16 33.77
C SER A 1117 1.78 -8.60 34.96
N ARG A 1118 0.46 -8.39 34.88
CA ARG A 1118 -0.52 -8.88 35.88
C ARG A 1118 -0.63 -10.40 35.93
N GLY A 1119 -0.54 -11.09 34.79
CA GLY A 1119 -0.49 -12.55 34.75
C GLY A 1119 0.74 -13.12 35.48
N THR A 1120 1.93 -12.57 35.19
CA THR A 1120 3.18 -13.02 35.83
C THR A 1120 3.19 -12.79 37.34
N THR A 1121 2.59 -11.69 37.83
CA THR A 1121 2.49 -11.44 39.28
C THR A 1121 1.53 -12.38 40.00
N HIS A 1122 0.52 -12.94 39.31
CA HIS A 1122 -0.37 -13.93 39.91
C HIS A 1122 0.31 -15.29 40.11
N ASN A 1123 1.06 -15.78 39.10
CA ASN A 1123 1.82 -17.02 39.22
C ASN A 1123 2.95 -16.93 40.28
N ARG A 1124 3.57 -15.75 40.44
CA ARG A 1124 4.62 -15.54 41.46
C ARG A 1124 4.13 -15.60 42.91
N ARG A 1125 2.81 -15.69 43.15
CA ARG A 1125 2.21 -15.98 44.47
C ARG A 1125 1.76 -17.44 44.65
N GLY A 1126 1.90 -18.28 43.62
CA GLY A 1126 1.51 -19.69 43.65
C GLY A 1126 2.60 -20.67 44.10
N SER A 1127 3.85 -20.22 44.24
CA SER A 1127 5.01 -21.07 44.54
C SER A 1127 5.79 -20.59 45.76
N THR A 1128 5.37 -21.05 46.94
CA THR A 1128 6.18 -21.04 48.17
C THR A 1128 6.17 -22.45 48.76
N ASN A 1129 7.35 -23.03 48.96
CA ASN A 1129 7.51 -24.43 49.38
C ASN A 1129 6.79 -24.73 50.70
N LYS A 1130 6.22 -25.94 50.79
CA LYS A 1130 5.78 -26.55 52.06
C LYS A 1130 6.38 -27.94 52.20
N SER A 1131 7.26 -28.09 53.17
CA SER A 1131 7.60 -29.34 53.85
C SER A 1131 7.76 -29.03 55.36
N PRO A 1132 7.59 -30.02 56.25
CA PRO A 1132 6.89 -29.77 57.52
C PRO A 1132 7.79 -29.70 58.77
N VAL A 1133 7.23 -29.23 59.89
CA VAL A 1133 7.39 -29.78 61.27
C VAL A 1133 6.37 -29.10 62.21
N ASP A 1134 6.20 -29.67 63.41
CA ASP A 1134 5.04 -29.60 64.30
C ASP A 1134 4.91 -28.40 65.28
N PHE A 1135 3.88 -28.53 66.14
CA PHE A 1135 3.63 -27.91 67.46
C PHE A 1135 2.69 -26.69 67.58
N THR A 1136 1.40 -27.03 67.68
CA THR A 1136 0.44 -26.59 68.72
C THR A 1136 0.15 -25.09 68.97
N GLY A 1137 -1.16 -24.76 69.01
CA GLY A 1137 -1.69 -24.13 70.23
C GLY A 1137 -2.73 -23.00 70.12
N ARG A 1138 -3.98 -23.34 70.47
CA ARG A 1138 -5.00 -22.49 71.14
C ARG A 1138 -5.66 -21.28 70.42
N LYS A 1139 -7.00 -21.42 70.33
CA LYS A 1139 -8.08 -20.38 70.45
C LYS A 1139 -8.21 -19.41 69.25
N ARG A 1140 -9.37 -19.36 68.56
CA ARG A 1140 -10.72 -18.84 68.95
C ARG A 1140 -10.71 -17.34 69.32
N ALA A 1141 -11.68 -16.51 68.95
CA ALA A 1141 -12.82 -16.54 68.00
C ALA A 1141 -13.58 -15.18 68.12
N ARG A 1142 -14.69 -14.98 67.38
CA ARG A 1142 -15.67 -13.85 67.48
C ARG A 1142 -15.23 -12.49 66.93
N THR A 1143 -16.11 -11.52 66.62
CA THR A 1143 -17.28 -11.46 65.69
C THR A 1143 -17.96 -10.08 65.79
N SER A 1144 -18.58 -9.61 64.69
CA SER A 1144 -19.79 -8.75 64.63
C SER A 1144 -19.72 -7.24 64.99
N SER A 1145 -20.80 -6.54 64.60
CA SER A 1145 -21.14 -5.09 64.72
C SER A 1145 -20.25 -4.12 63.89
N ILE A 1146 -20.73 -3.18 63.04
CA ILE A 1146 -21.97 -2.36 62.84
C ILE A 1146 -21.74 -0.88 63.23
N ASN A 1147 -22.15 0.01 62.31
CA ASN A 1147 -22.33 1.49 62.38
C ASN A 1147 -22.29 2.15 63.77
N SER A 1148 -21.75 3.36 63.96
CA SER A 1148 -22.29 4.59 63.34
C SER A 1148 -21.53 5.89 63.70
N ASN A 1149 -21.66 6.92 62.83
CA ASN A 1149 -21.50 8.37 63.09
C ASN A 1149 -20.08 8.88 63.47
N LEU A 1150 -19.70 10.15 63.27
CA LEU A 1150 -20.45 11.35 62.85
C LEU A 1150 -20.00 11.95 61.49
N ARG A 1151 -20.81 12.87 60.96
CA ARG A 1151 -20.45 13.85 59.91
C ARG A 1151 -19.95 15.15 60.56
N GLN A 1152 -19.02 15.86 59.91
CA GLN A 1152 -19.18 17.24 59.39
C GLN A 1152 -17.83 17.96 59.21
N ASN A 1153 -17.47 18.30 57.98
CA ASN A 1153 -17.36 19.71 57.53
C ASN A 1153 -17.08 19.81 56.02
N MET A 1154 -17.67 20.85 55.41
CA MET A 1154 -17.19 21.74 54.33
C MET A 1154 -16.21 21.23 53.24
N SER A 1155 -16.26 21.65 51.96
CA SER A 1155 -17.29 22.15 51.01
C SER A 1155 -16.55 22.73 49.78
N ALA A 1156 -16.99 22.44 48.55
CA ALA A 1156 -16.45 23.01 47.28
C ALA A 1156 -14.95 22.65 46.97
N ALA A 1157 -14.47 22.64 45.73
CA ALA A 1157 -15.10 22.56 44.39
C ALA A 1157 -14.11 21.90 43.40
N PRO A 1158 -14.57 21.36 42.25
CA PRO A 1158 -13.69 20.84 41.20
C PRO A 1158 -13.37 21.90 40.13
N TRP A 1159 -12.18 22.49 40.22
CA TRP A 1159 -11.46 23.20 39.15
C TRP A 1159 -9.97 22.81 39.28
N GLY A 1160 -9.17 22.76 38.22
CA GLY A 1160 -9.48 22.96 36.80
C GLY A 1160 -8.36 22.39 35.91
#